data_AF-A0A1E4J1I9-F1
#
_entry.id   AF-A0A1E4J1I9-F1
#
_cell.length_a   1.000
_cell.length_b   1.000
_cell.length_c   1.000
_cell.angle_alpha   90.00
_cell.angle_beta   90.00
_cell.angle_gamma   90.00
#
_symmetry.space_group_name_H-M   'P 1'
#
loop_
_entity.id
_entity.type
_entity.pdbx_description
1 polymer ?
#
loop_
_entity_poly.entity_id
_entity_poly.type
_entity_poly.pdbx_seq_one_letter_code
_entity_poly.pdbx_strand_id
1 'polypeptide(L)'
;MLAACGGGGSGGGGAGGGVPLTGLGAGPQAEAPAATPESAPAARAGKATLAGADARSGTYRVYASNGTQQQLALDFDAGSYTMTDNLGAAESGTFAEDFTEPGTYVFASSRITTAANTARFRVAADVVVGAFPFQTAYSSPAAYAAQPFVAARDFVTTAALLDGTYNRFSVTRSPGGAQDSSMLAMRLSSSGTVLEVCNDAIIYKIDLCPAASKRTYSVAAGADDTWVGTNVSNSSDIANFRIARVGGQNVYLAGGVNLAPAVQFLRIGLPESSSWPATRGLGASTTGSWGSNLIDTANSVRTATSPDGTYGVLTLPVGGTFPLQPEGIRGVNTNGTSKYFAMQNGLLSVLVGSRNPNTQGYLQLNLIDTGTAPDARNGRYKVYAANGSRQTLALNLDSKRYEMTDAAGTVDSGSFTADTSEAGSFVFDSSRIASPVNTARFRLATDTVVGSFPFAVAQVTPASYAVRPFVASRALVKTQAALDGVYNRLGINMTATAADSSITQIQVANGGTVLYLCNDNTIYRIDNCPSPSVRTYTVSPGSSVDTWQIVNVANPSDNGSFGIARIGDENVYLSAGILPSTPTTSVFRIGLPERAAWPTVTARGGATNGGWGSTAIDASSYARTRVLPDGTAGTLNASLGSMGTIGPLNMRAVGFPNSTLHFSSQSSKLFAMVGARSPATAGALEIGLID
;
A
#
# COMPACT_ATOMS: atom_id res chain seq x y z
N MET A 1 -23.65 -34.05 36.65
CA MET A 1 -23.78 -35.39 37.27
C MET A 1 -23.54 -36.44 36.20
N LEU A 2 -23.02 -37.64 36.55
CA LEU A 2 -22.74 -38.80 35.67
C LEU A 2 -21.69 -38.52 34.57
N ALA A 3 -20.46 -39.05 34.55
CA ALA A 3 -19.68 -40.01 35.36
C ALA A 3 -19.83 -41.54 35.10
N ALA A 4 -18.91 -42.10 34.28
CA ALA A 4 -18.31 -43.47 34.29
C ALA A 4 -17.14 -43.50 33.26
N CYS A 5 -15.97 -44.17 33.34
CA CYS A 5 -15.25 -45.06 34.29
C CYS A 5 -15.26 -46.59 34.03
N GLY A 6 -14.06 -47.20 33.92
CA GLY A 6 -13.75 -48.65 33.84
C GLY A 6 -13.17 -49.10 32.48
N GLY A 7 -12.18 -50.00 32.33
CA GLY A 7 -11.22 -50.73 33.21
C GLY A 7 -9.94 -51.07 32.38
N GLY A 8 -8.78 -51.57 32.85
CA GLY A 8 -8.48 -52.68 33.77
C GLY A 8 -8.48 -54.04 33.01
N GLY A 9 -7.43 -54.89 32.95
CA GLY A 9 -6.05 -54.89 33.44
C GLY A 9 -5.34 -56.26 33.20
N SER A 10 -4.09 -56.47 33.68
CA SER A 10 -3.25 -57.71 33.61
C SER A 10 -2.69 -58.16 32.23
N GLY A 11 -1.61 -58.95 32.09
CA GLY A 11 -0.58 -59.39 33.07
C GLY A 11 0.39 -60.49 32.54
N GLY A 12 1.65 -60.51 33.02
CA GLY A 12 2.69 -61.55 32.74
C GLY A 12 3.43 -61.45 31.38
N GLY A 13 4.65 -61.98 31.18
CA GLY A 13 5.66 -62.49 32.13
C GLY A 13 6.54 -63.65 31.57
N GLY A 14 7.88 -63.54 31.62
CA GLY A 14 8.81 -64.69 31.49
C GLY A 14 10.12 -64.50 30.70
N ALA A 15 11.23 -65.05 31.24
CA ALA A 15 12.58 -65.29 30.67
C ALA A 15 13.40 -64.07 30.15
N GLY A 16 14.75 -64.06 30.27
CA GLY A 16 15.64 -64.94 31.03
C GLY A 16 17.11 -64.88 30.57
N GLY A 17 18.08 -64.81 31.50
CA GLY A 17 19.53 -64.96 31.22
C GLY A 17 20.45 -63.92 31.88
N GLY A 18 21.36 -64.36 32.75
CA GLY A 18 22.61 -63.65 33.09
C GLY A 18 23.76 -64.14 32.20
N VAL A 19 25.06 -63.92 32.47
CA VAL A 19 25.86 -63.30 33.56
C VAL A 19 27.30 -63.10 32.97
N PRO A 20 28.35 -62.65 33.68
CA PRO A 20 28.46 -61.87 34.93
C PRO A 20 28.92 -60.40 34.63
N LEU A 21 30.06 -59.75 34.98
CA LEU A 21 31.26 -60.04 35.80
C LEU A 21 31.95 -58.71 36.27
N THR A 22 31.70 -58.32 37.53
CA THR A 22 32.46 -57.47 38.49
C THR A 22 33.53 -56.45 38.05
N GLY A 23 33.51 -55.28 38.73
CA GLY A 23 34.68 -54.41 38.95
C GLY A 23 34.54 -53.62 40.26
N LEU A 24 35.10 -54.13 41.37
CA LEU A 24 35.02 -53.51 42.70
C LEU A 24 36.21 -52.61 43.00
N GLY A 25 35.97 -51.50 43.72
CA GLY A 25 37.00 -50.64 44.30
C GLY A 25 36.41 -49.75 45.39
N ALA A 26 36.70 -50.03 46.66
CA ALA A 26 36.15 -49.32 47.81
C ALA A 26 37.26 -48.79 48.73
N GLY A 27 37.01 -47.62 49.34
CA GLY A 27 37.86 -46.98 50.35
C GLY A 27 37.04 -45.94 51.15
N PRO A 28 37.36 -45.65 52.43
CA PRO A 28 36.29 -45.45 53.42
C PRO A 28 36.21 -44.06 54.10
N GLN A 29 35.29 -43.99 55.08
CA GLN A 29 34.93 -42.92 56.04
C GLN A 29 36.14 -42.36 56.84
N ALA A 30 36.07 -41.27 57.62
CA ALA A 30 34.93 -40.50 58.20
C ALA A 30 35.20 -38.96 58.10
N GLU A 31 34.51 -37.98 58.71
CA GLU A 31 33.68 -37.90 59.94
C GLU A 31 32.64 -36.74 59.83
N ALA A 32 31.81 -36.48 60.85
CA ALA A 32 30.62 -35.58 60.79
C ALA A 32 30.37 -34.86 62.15
N PRO A 33 29.31 -34.03 62.37
CA PRO A 33 28.29 -33.47 61.46
C PRO A 33 27.98 -31.96 61.65
N ALA A 34 26.99 -31.46 60.88
CA ALA A 34 26.01 -30.41 61.22
C ALA A 34 26.40 -28.92 61.40
N ALA A 35 26.02 -28.10 60.39
CA ALA A 35 25.29 -26.84 60.57
C ALA A 35 24.49 -26.52 59.29
N THR A 36 23.24 -26.04 59.41
CA THR A 36 22.36 -25.73 58.24
C THR A 36 22.47 -24.25 57.84
N PRO A 37 22.82 -23.93 56.58
CA PRO A 37 22.68 -22.57 56.04
C PRO A 37 21.25 -22.28 55.55
N GLU A 38 20.82 -21.07 55.85
CA GLU A 38 19.59 -20.41 55.44
C GLU A 38 19.46 -20.24 53.91
N SER A 39 18.24 -20.15 53.38
CA SER A 39 17.98 -20.17 51.93
C SER A 39 18.28 -18.84 51.23
N ALA A 40 19.25 -18.83 50.31
CA ALA A 40 19.50 -17.74 49.36
C ALA A 40 18.91 -18.04 47.96
N PRO A 41 18.60 -17.03 47.13
CA PRO A 41 17.76 -17.23 45.93
C PRO A 41 18.45 -17.98 44.78
N ALA A 42 17.64 -18.74 44.01
CA ALA A 42 18.08 -19.39 42.79
C ALA A 42 18.60 -18.38 41.74
N ALA A 43 19.70 -18.74 41.08
CA ALA A 43 20.37 -17.87 40.12
C ALA A 43 19.52 -17.54 38.89
N ARG A 44 19.69 -16.32 38.36
CA ARG A 44 19.21 -15.99 37.00
C ARG A 44 19.82 -16.96 36.00
N ALA A 45 18.98 -17.71 35.29
CA ALA A 45 19.40 -18.37 34.06
C ALA A 45 19.94 -17.31 33.09
N GLY A 46 21.19 -17.45 32.66
CA GLY A 46 21.81 -16.51 31.74
C GLY A 46 21.09 -16.50 30.40
N LYS A 47 20.79 -15.31 29.86
CA LYS A 47 20.43 -15.20 28.44
C LYS A 47 21.60 -15.76 27.62
N ALA A 48 21.33 -16.79 26.82
CA ALA A 48 22.23 -17.14 25.73
C ALA A 48 22.20 -15.98 24.72
N THR A 49 23.20 -15.10 24.77
CA THR A 49 23.37 -14.04 23.77
C THR A 49 23.78 -14.66 22.45
N LEU A 50 22.79 -14.90 21.58
CA LEU A 50 23.02 -15.08 20.15
C LEU A 50 23.78 -13.86 19.62
N ALA A 51 24.90 -14.09 18.95
CA ALA A 51 25.67 -13.02 18.32
C ALA A 51 24.93 -12.55 17.06
N GLY A 52 24.50 -11.29 17.04
CA GLY A 52 23.93 -10.64 15.86
C GLY A 52 22.41 -10.64 15.70
N ALA A 53 21.64 -10.53 16.79
CA ALA A 53 20.24 -10.10 16.69
C ALA A 53 20.16 -8.69 16.05
N ASP A 54 19.11 -8.43 15.27
CA ASP A 54 18.97 -7.17 14.53
C ASP A 54 18.94 -5.96 15.48
N ALA A 55 19.78 -4.96 15.22
CA ALA A 55 19.88 -3.74 16.03
C ALA A 55 18.57 -2.93 16.11
N ARG A 56 17.61 -3.18 15.22
CA ARG A 56 16.26 -2.59 15.19
C ARG A 56 15.26 -3.35 16.06
N SER A 57 15.57 -4.60 16.45
CA SER A 57 14.82 -5.35 17.47
C SER A 57 14.97 -4.66 18.83
N GLY A 58 13.91 -4.67 19.65
CA GLY A 58 13.89 -4.04 20.97
C GLY A 58 12.57 -3.34 21.30
N THR A 59 12.57 -2.60 22.41
CA THR A 59 11.35 -2.00 22.98
C THR A 59 11.39 -0.49 22.88
N TYR A 60 10.34 0.10 22.29
CA TYR A 60 10.18 1.52 22.02
C TYR A 60 8.99 2.10 22.79
N ARG A 61 9.11 3.33 23.28
CA ARG A 61 8.07 4.05 24.01
C ARG A 61 7.26 4.91 23.04
N VAL A 62 5.98 4.60 22.89
CA VAL A 62 5.10 5.08 21.82
C VAL A 62 4.32 6.32 22.25
N TYR A 63 4.28 7.32 21.37
CA TYR A 63 3.49 8.53 21.48
C TYR A 63 2.53 8.60 20.28
N ALA A 64 1.32 8.11 20.49
CA ALA A 64 0.31 7.97 19.44
C ALA A 64 -0.56 9.23 19.32
N SER A 65 -0.96 9.59 18.10
CA SER A 65 -1.73 10.82 17.87
C SER A 65 -3.15 10.76 18.42
N ASN A 66 -3.69 9.59 18.78
CA ASN A 66 -4.92 9.46 19.56
C ASN A 66 -4.76 9.97 21.02
N GLY A 67 -3.54 10.26 21.45
CA GLY A 67 -3.20 10.75 22.79
C GLY A 67 -2.88 9.68 23.81
N THR A 68 -2.67 8.42 23.39
CA THR A 68 -2.17 7.36 24.28
C THR A 68 -0.63 7.32 24.30
N GLN A 69 -0.07 6.98 25.46
CA GLN A 69 1.30 6.49 25.58
C GLN A 69 1.24 4.96 25.67
N GLN A 70 2.05 4.25 24.89
CA GLN A 70 2.06 2.79 24.82
C GLN A 70 3.51 2.27 24.72
N GLN A 71 3.69 0.95 24.73
CA GLN A 71 5.00 0.29 24.57
C GLN A 71 4.96 -0.64 23.36
N LEU A 72 5.88 -0.46 22.41
CA LEU A 72 6.01 -1.27 21.21
C LEU A 72 7.29 -2.10 21.29
N ALA A 73 7.18 -3.41 21.48
CA ALA A 73 8.27 -4.34 21.21
C ALA A 73 8.26 -4.72 19.72
N LEU A 74 9.44 -4.68 19.09
CA LEU A 74 9.69 -5.18 17.75
C LEU A 74 10.76 -6.28 17.81
N ASP A 75 10.55 -7.34 17.05
CA ASP A 75 11.53 -8.38 16.77
C ASP A 75 11.63 -8.51 15.24
N PHE A 76 12.71 -8.02 14.66
CA PHE A 76 12.98 -8.08 13.22
C PHE A 76 13.52 -9.44 12.79
N ASP A 77 14.10 -10.22 13.71
CA ASP A 77 14.62 -11.55 13.46
C ASP A 77 13.47 -12.57 13.34
N ALA A 78 12.40 -12.39 14.12
CA ALA A 78 11.15 -13.15 14.05
C ALA A 78 10.04 -12.50 13.20
N GLY A 79 10.21 -11.24 12.77
CA GLY A 79 9.19 -10.48 12.05
C GLY A 79 7.90 -10.27 12.85
N SER A 80 8.01 -9.98 14.15
CA SER A 80 6.87 -9.91 15.08
C SER A 80 6.86 -8.67 15.98
N TYR A 81 5.66 -8.26 16.41
CA TYR A 81 5.48 -7.10 17.27
C TYR A 81 4.56 -7.41 18.45
N THR A 82 4.71 -6.64 19.53
CA THR A 82 3.74 -6.51 20.62
C THR A 82 3.55 -5.03 20.95
N MET A 83 2.32 -4.54 20.84
CA MET A 83 1.90 -3.19 21.26
C MET A 83 1.11 -3.31 22.56
N THR A 84 1.68 -2.86 23.68
CA THR A 84 1.08 -2.92 25.02
C THR A 84 0.61 -1.54 25.45
N ASP A 85 -0.64 -1.43 25.86
CA ASP A 85 -1.22 -0.16 26.33
C ASP A 85 -0.86 0.17 27.80
N ASN A 86 -1.32 1.34 28.27
CA ASN A 86 -1.06 1.81 29.63
C ASN A 86 -1.85 1.08 30.73
N LEU A 87 -2.64 0.05 30.40
CA LEU A 87 -3.31 -0.86 31.32
C LEU A 87 -2.67 -2.27 31.30
N GLY A 88 -1.66 -2.48 30.45
CA GLY A 88 -1.00 -3.77 30.25
C GLY A 88 -1.69 -4.69 29.24
N ALA A 89 -2.71 -4.23 28.51
CA ALA A 89 -3.35 -5.01 27.47
C ALA A 89 -2.51 -4.99 26.18
N ALA A 90 -2.24 -6.16 25.61
CA ALA A 90 -1.35 -6.34 24.47
C ALA A 90 -2.09 -6.69 23.18
N GLU A 91 -1.70 -6.05 22.08
CA GLU A 91 -1.95 -6.49 20.71
C GLU A 91 -0.64 -7.05 20.14
N SER A 92 -0.62 -8.31 19.71
CA SER A 92 0.55 -8.92 19.08
C SER A 92 0.22 -9.48 17.71
N GLY A 93 1.21 -9.52 16.84
CA GLY A 93 1.07 -10.00 15.46
C GLY A 93 2.41 -10.03 14.73
N THR A 94 2.38 -10.28 13.43
CA THR A 94 3.56 -10.22 12.57
C THR A 94 3.69 -8.89 11.83
N PHE A 95 4.87 -8.62 11.29
CA PHE A 95 5.06 -7.59 10.28
C PHE A 95 5.98 -8.11 9.17
N ALA A 96 5.84 -7.55 7.97
CA ALA A 96 6.72 -7.81 6.83
C ALA A 96 7.11 -6.50 6.16
N GLU A 97 8.23 -6.48 5.43
CA GLU A 97 8.59 -5.32 4.60
C GLU A 97 7.57 -5.17 3.46
N ASP A 98 7.16 -3.93 3.14
CA ASP A 98 6.39 -3.71 1.91
C ASP A 98 7.32 -3.89 0.72
N PHE A 99 7.12 -5.00 0.00
CA PHE A 99 7.75 -5.29 -1.27
C PHE A 99 7.84 -4.10 -2.23
N THR A 100 6.87 -3.17 -2.19
CA THR A 100 6.77 -2.01 -3.08
C THR A 100 7.33 -0.71 -2.50
N GLU A 101 7.69 -0.67 -1.21
CA GLU A 101 8.24 0.50 -0.53
C GLU A 101 9.35 0.08 0.46
N PRO A 102 10.60 -0.14 -0.03
CA PRO A 102 11.70 -0.66 0.79
C PRO A 102 11.97 0.17 2.07
N GLY A 103 12.26 -0.51 3.17
CA GLY A 103 12.39 0.08 4.50
C GLY A 103 11.08 0.59 5.11
N THR A 104 9.91 0.34 4.50
CA THR A 104 8.61 0.38 5.16
C THR A 104 8.18 -1.04 5.53
N TYR A 105 7.65 -1.20 6.74
CA TYR A 105 7.12 -2.44 7.26
C TYR A 105 5.61 -2.31 7.51
N VAL A 106 4.86 -3.39 7.28
CA VAL A 106 3.39 -3.43 7.34
C VAL A 106 2.97 -4.32 8.51
N PHE A 107 2.14 -3.81 9.42
CA PHE A 107 1.60 -4.57 10.56
C PHE A 107 0.46 -5.50 10.11
N ALA A 108 0.50 -6.76 10.56
CA ALA A 108 -0.61 -7.70 10.47
C ALA A 108 -1.37 -7.76 11.80
N SER A 109 -2.28 -6.81 12.01
CA SER A 109 -3.21 -6.75 13.16
C SER A 109 -4.63 -7.14 12.74
N SER A 110 -5.33 -7.87 13.61
CA SER A 110 -6.76 -8.22 13.44
C SER A 110 -7.70 -7.02 13.55
N ARG A 111 -7.20 -5.86 14.01
CA ARG A 111 -7.95 -4.59 14.11
C ARG A 111 -8.05 -3.84 12.76
N ILE A 112 -7.43 -4.36 11.70
CA ILE A 112 -7.38 -3.73 10.38
C ILE A 112 -8.55 -4.26 9.53
N THR A 113 -9.63 -3.48 9.49
CA THR A 113 -10.86 -3.78 8.74
C THR A 113 -11.00 -2.97 7.44
N THR A 114 -9.97 -2.19 7.10
CA THR A 114 -9.96 -1.21 5.99
C THR A 114 -9.48 -1.83 4.68
N ALA A 115 -10.00 -1.34 3.55
CA ALA A 115 -9.72 -1.90 2.22
C ALA A 115 -8.24 -1.81 1.82
N ALA A 116 -7.50 -0.81 2.32
CA ALA A 116 -6.04 -0.79 2.31
C ALA A 116 -5.47 -0.89 3.74
N ASN A 117 -4.38 -1.63 3.87
CA ASN A 117 -3.58 -1.65 5.10
C ASN A 117 -2.61 -0.46 5.11
N THR A 118 -2.98 0.58 5.84
CA THR A 118 -2.16 1.78 6.13
C THR A 118 -1.48 1.72 7.51
N ALA A 119 -1.63 0.62 8.24
CA ALA A 119 -0.92 0.36 9.50
C ALA A 119 0.51 -0.09 9.19
N ARG A 120 1.40 0.88 9.07
CA ARG A 120 2.75 0.74 8.53
C ARG A 120 3.75 1.52 9.38
N PHE A 121 5.03 1.21 9.29
CA PHE A 121 6.08 1.93 9.99
C PHE A 121 7.42 1.93 9.24
N ARG A 122 8.26 2.92 9.53
CA ARG A 122 9.69 2.94 9.18
C ARG A 122 10.50 3.13 10.46
N VAL A 123 11.75 2.64 10.44
CA VAL A 123 12.68 2.69 11.59
C VAL A 123 14.00 3.32 11.16
N ALA A 124 14.57 4.16 12.01
CA ALA A 124 15.92 4.70 11.88
C ALA A 124 16.61 4.66 13.24
N ALA A 125 17.50 3.69 13.44
CA ALA A 125 18.13 3.38 14.72
C ALA A 125 17.10 3.31 15.87
N ASP A 126 17.11 4.30 16.76
CA ASP A 126 16.35 4.32 18.01
C ASP A 126 15.00 5.06 17.92
N VAL A 127 14.56 5.43 16.70
CA VAL A 127 13.20 5.93 16.41
C VAL A 127 12.43 5.03 15.44
N VAL A 128 11.13 4.88 15.69
CA VAL A 128 10.13 4.32 14.79
C VAL A 128 9.06 5.38 14.52
N VAL A 129 8.67 5.57 13.27
CA VAL A 129 7.51 6.42 12.90
C VAL A 129 6.55 5.59 12.08
N GLY A 130 5.27 5.62 12.43
CA GLY A 130 4.29 4.75 11.80
C GLY A 130 2.85 5.20 11.95
N ALA A 131 1.92 4.34 11.54
CA ALA A 131 0.55 4.30 12.01
C ALA A 131 0.20 2.88 12.45
N PHE A 132 -0.69 2.79 13.43
CA PHE A 132 -1.17 1.54 14.01
C PHE A 132 -2.68 1.67 14.28
N PRO A 133 -3.48 0.58 14.25
CA PRO A 133 -4.90 0.60 14.56
C PRO A 133 -5.14 0.78 16.07
N PHE A 134 -4.88 1.99 16.56
CA PHE A 134 -5.21 2.41 17.92
C PHE A 134 -6.72 2.65 18.06
N GLN A 135 -7.24 2.53 19.28
CA GLN A 135 -8.62 2.93 19.57
C GLN A 135 -8.79 4.44 19.32
N THR A 136 -9.86 4.82 18.64
CA THR A 136 -10.20 6.22 18.40
C THR A 136 -10.65 6.89 19.71
N ALA A 137 -10.22 8.14 19.90
CA ALA A 137 -10.40 8.88 21.14
C ALA A 137 -11.86 8.88 21.62
N TYR A 138 -12.08 8.45 22.86
CA TYR A 138 -13.40 8.37 23.52
C TYR A 138 -14.46 7.48 22.82
N SER A 139 -14.07 6.55 21.94
CA SER A 139 -15.02 5.62 21.31
C SER A 139 -15.58 4.58 22.28
N SER A 140 -16.91 4.45 22.30
CA SER A 140 -17.65 3.38 22.98
C SER A 140 -18.87 2.99 22.11
N PRO A 141 -18.96 1.73 21.61
CA PRO A 141 -17.96 0.67 21.71
C PRO A 141 -16.62 1.05 21.07
N ALA A 142 -15.55 0.35 21.44
CA ALA A 142 -14.20 0.65 20.96
C ALA A 142 -14.11 0.48 19.44
N ALA A 143 -13.77 1.57 18.74
CA ALA A 143 -13.53 1.58 17.31
C ALA A 143 -12.04 1.85 17.04
N TYR A 144 -11.45 1.15 16.08
CA TYR A 144 -10.02 1.24 15.77
C TYR A 144 -9.79 1.95 14.43
N ALA A 145 -8.73 2.75 14.35
CA ALA A 145 -8.31 3.39 13.12
C ALA A 145 -6.79 3.54 13.07
N ALA A 146 -6.21 3.46 11.88
CA ALA A 146 -4.80 3.80 11.67
C ALA A 146 -4.58 5.27 12.12
N GLN A 147 -3.79 5.48 13.17
CA GLN A 147 -3.44 6.80 13.68
C GLN A 147 -1.92 6.93 13.76
N PRO A 148 -1.33 8.07 13.32
CA PRO A 148 0.11 8.24 13.30
C PRO A 148 0.71 8.22 14.71
N PHE A 149 1.90 7.66 14.85
CA PHE A 149 2.70 7.65 16.07
C PHE A 149 4.19 7.89 15.78
N VAL A 150 4.90 8.34 16.80
CA VAL A 150 6.36 8.24 16.91
C VAL A 150 6.67 7.41 18.16
N ALA A 151 7.65 6.52 18.07
CA ALA A 151 8.13 5.75 19.20
C ALA A 151 9.66 5.84 19.27
N ALA A 152 10.21 5.97 20.47
CA ALA A 152 11.65 6.13 20.68
C ALA A 152 12.14 5.26 21.84
N ARG A 153 13.43 4.90 21.83
CA ARG A 153 14.06 4.13 22.91
C ARG A 153 15.33 4.75 23.51
N ASP A 154 15.91 5.78 22.87
CA ASP A 154 16.97 6.62 23.45
C ASP A 154 16.38 7.94 23.97
N PHE A 155 16.53 8.20 25.28
CA PHE A 155 15.97 9.34 26.00
C PHE A 155 17.05 10.08 26.81
N VAL A 156 16.97 11.41 26.81
CA VAL A 156 17.89 12.27 27.55
C VAL A 156 17.54 12.24 29.04
N THR A 157 18.39 11.60 29.83
CA THR A 157 18.30 11.51 31.30
C THR A 157 19.17 12.54 32.04
N THR A 158 20.00 13.30 31.32
CA THR A 158 20.87 14.36 31.88
C THR A 158 20.32 15.75 31.59
N ALA A 159 19.99 16.51 32.63
CA ALA A 159 19.32 17.82 32.50
C ALA A 159 20.10 18.82 31.61
N ALA A 160 21.44 18.89 31.74
CA ALA A 160 22.27 19.78 30.94
C ALA A 160 22.25 19.50 29.42
N LEU A 161 21.74 18.33 28.99
CA LEU A 161 21.58 17.98 27.58
C LEU A 161 20.17 18.33 27.03
N LEU A 162 19.29 18.93 27.82
CA LEU A 162 17.94 19.34 27.42
C LEU A 162 17.91 20.71 26.73
N ASP A 163 18.89 21.58 27.01
CA ASP A 163 18.90 22.99 26.61
C ASP A 163 18.77 23.18 25.09
N GLY A 164 17.96 24.17 24.70
CA GLY A 164 17.67 24.50 23.31
C GLY A 164 16.31 25.18 23.10
N THR A 165 16.16 25.82 21.95
CA THR A 165 14.87 26.35 21.48
C THR A 165 14.21 25.33 20.55
N TYR A 166 12.91 25.09 20.71
CA TYR A 166 12.15 24.10 19.96
C TYR A 166 10.84 24.69 19.43
N ASN A 167 10.47 24.27 18.22
CA ASN A 167 9.12 24.43 17.69
C ASN A 167 8.27 23.26 18.19
N ARG A 168 7.10 23.53 18.77
CA ARG A 168 6.21 22.49 19.30
C ARG A 168 4.85 22.53 18.60
N PHE A 169 4.49 21.41 17.97
CA PHE A 169 3.14 21.16 17.49
C PHE A 169 2.39 20.23 18.45
N SER A 170 1.07 20.42 18.56
CA SER A 170 0.18 19.56 19.33
C SER A 170 -1.10 19.32 18.57
N VAL A 171 -1.68 18.13 18.72
CA VAL A 171 -3.11 17.91 18.55
C VAL A 171 -3.73 17.49 19.87
N THR A 172 -4.96 17.92 20.10
CA THR A 172 -5.75 17.65 21.31
C THR A 172 -7.14 17.20 20.90
N ARG A 173 -7.74 16.25 21.63
CA ARG A 173 -9.14 15.84 21.47
C ARG A 173 -9.86 15.80 22.81
N SER A 174 -11.13 16.14 22.79
CA SER A 174 -12.02 16.16 23.96
C SER A 174 -13.17 15.16 23.78
N PRO A 175 -13.85 14.76 24.88
CA PRO A 175 -15.16 14.11 24.81
C PRO A 175 -16.13 14.90 23.91
N GLY A 176 -16.99 14.19 23.19
CA GLY A 176 -17.84 14.78 22.14
C GLY A 176 -17.14 15.00 20.80
N GLY A 177 -15.86 14.61 20.65
CA GLY A 177 -15.16 14.56 19.37
C GLY A 177 -14.54 15.88 18.89
N ALA A 178 -14.62 16.95 19.69
CA ALA A 178 -13.94 18.21 19.40
C ALA A 178 -12.41 18.00 19.34
N GLN A 179 -11.76 18.64 18.36
CA GLN A 179 -10.31 18.54 18.11
C GLN A 179 -9.69 19.93 17.95
N ASP A 180 -8.47 20.10 18.42
CA ASP A 180 -7.71 21.35 18.36
C ASP A 180 -6.23 21.11 17.97
N SER A 181 -5.58 22.15 17.46
CA SER A 181 -4.19 22.16 17.01
C SER A 181 -3.41 23.34 17.62
N SER A 182 -2.26 23.10 18.24
CA SER A 182 -1.39 24.19 18.73
C SER A 182 -0.06 24.22 17.98
N MET A 183 0.39 25.40 17.57
CA MET A 183 1.72 25.66 17.00
C MET A 183 2.38 26.77 17.81
N LEU A 184 3.45 26.45 18.53
CA LEU A 184 3.99 27.27 19.61
C LEU A 184 5.53 27.14 19.67
N ALA A 185 6.24 28.18 20.11
CA ALA A 185 7.66 28.08 20.45
C ALA A 185 7.85 27.74 21.93
N MET A 186 8.94 27.04 22.24
CA MET A 186 9.39 26.78 23.61
C MET A 186 10.92 26.80 23.71
N ARG A 187 11.45 26.99 24.92
CA ARG A 187 12.89 26.90 25.23
C ARG A 187 13.11 26.11 26.51
N LEU A 188 14.08 25.21 26.48
CA LEU A 188 14.71 24.63 27.67
C LEU A 188 16.03 25.38 27.88
N SER A 189 16.29 25.80 29.12
CA SER A 189 17.45 26.62 29.47
C SER A 189 17.90 26.38 30.91
N SER A 190 19.05 26.98 31.25
CA SER A 190 19.68 26.89 32.57
C SER A 190 20.04 25.45 32.93
N SER A 191 20.72 24.75 32.02
CA SER A 191 21.10 23.34 32.17
C SER A 191 19.90 22.42 32.39
N GLY A 192 18.82 22.68 31.65
CA GLY A 192 17.58 21.91 31.64
C GLY A 192 16.65 22.17 32.83
N THR A 193 16.92 23.15 33.67
CA THR A 193 16.13 23.43 34.90
C THR A 193 14.94 24.37 34.68
N VAL A 194 14.89 25.06 33.54
CA VAL A 194 13.80 25.98 33.17
C VAL A 194 13.20 25.60 31.83
N LEU A 195 11.87 25.53 31.75
CA LEU A 195 11.10 25.39 30.52
C LEU A 195 10.24 26.65 30.32
N GLU A 196 10.43 27.35 29.22
CA GLU A 196 9.61 28.46 28.78
C GLU A 196 8.73 28.04 27.58
N VAL A 197 7.44 28.38 27.59
CA VAL A 197 6.50 28.07 26.49
C VAL A 197 5.71 29.32 26.13
N CYS A 198 5.69 29.70 24.86
CA CYS A 198 4.80 30.77 24.40
C CYS A 198 3.41 30.19 24.09
N ASN A 199 2.40 30.52 24.88
CA ASN A 199 1.05 29.99 24.80
C ASN A 199 0.07 31.07 24.28
N ASP A 200 0.22 31.44 23.01
CA ASP A 200 -0.55 32.52 22.36
C ASP A 200 -1.44 31.99 21.20
N ALA A 201 -2.28 32.86 20.63
CA ALA A 201 -2.99 32.64 19.37
C ALA A 201 -2.08 32.86 18.15
N ILE A 202 -1.22 33.88 18.21
CA ILE A 202 -0.19 34.18 17.21
C ILE A 202 1.04 33.29 17.46
N ILE A 203 1.71 32.85 16.39
CA ILE A 203 2.94 32.08 16.51
C ILE A 203 4.11 33.07 16.71
N TYR A 204 4.69 33.10 17.90
CA TYR A 204 5.85 33.94 18.24
C TYR A 204 7.13 33.11 18.43
N LYS A 205 8.28 33.67 18.05
CA LYS A 205 9.61 33.30 18.57
C LYS A 205 9.60 33.47 20.08
N ILE A 206 10.27 32.58 20.83
CA ILE A 206 10.18 32.52 22.30
C ILE A 206 10.61 33.83 23.01
N ASP A 207 11.52 34.59 22.39
CA ASP A 207 12.01 35.88 22.87
C ASP A 207 11.11 37.07 22.49
N LEU A 208 10.20 36.88 21.52
CA LEU A 208 9.17 37.86 21.13
C LEU A 208 7.81 37.56 21.77
N CYS A 209 7.73 36.55 22.63
CA CYS A 209 6.47 36.14 23.24
C CYS A 209 5.92 37.21 24.21
N PRO A 210 4.64 37.63 24.08
CA PRO A 210 4.01 38.53 25.04
C PRO A 210 4.08 37.98 26.47
N ALA A 211 4.42 38.83 27.44
CA ALA A 211 4.64 38.40 28.82
C ALA A 211 3.42 37.71 29.46
N ALA A 212 2.20 38.11 29.10
CA ALA A 212 0.96 37.47 29.56
C ALA A 212 0.71 36.07 28.94
N SER A 213 1.31 35.79 27.78
CA SER A 213 1.18 34.53 27.04
C SER A 213 2.33 33.56 27.32
N LYS A 214 3.43 34.04 27.91
CA LYS A 214 4.62 33.25 28.23
C LYS A 214 4.44 32.51 29.55
N ARG A 215 4.47 31.18 29.51
CA ARG A 215 4.49 30.30 30.70
C ARG A 215 5.90 29.86 31.01
N THR A 216 6.27 29.86 32.29
CA THR A 216 7.57 29.40 32.77
C THR A 216 7.37 28.28 33.78
N TYR A 217 8.12 27.20 33.63
CA TYR A 217 8.07 26.01 34.47
C TYR A 217 9.45 25.73 35.05
N SER A 218 9.54 25.39 36.34
CA SER A 218 10.73 24.74 36.90
C SER A 218 10.71 23.27 36.49
N VAL A 219 11.85 22.73 36.06
CA VAL A 219 11.96 21.37 35.51
C VAL A 219 12.77 20.49 36.46
N ALA A 220 12.22 19.32 36.77
CA ALA A 220 12.87 18.28 37.57
C ALA A 220 12.77 16.91 36.87
N ALA A 221 13.66 15.98 37.24
CA ALA A 221 13.57 14.59 36.82
C ALA A 221 12.39 13.89 37.50
N GLY A 222 11.64 13.10 36.74
CA GLY A 222 10.60 12.18 37.21
C GLY A 222 11.01 10.72 37.03
N ALA A 223 10.05 9.81 37.14
CA ALA A 223 10.26 8.38 36.90
C ALA A 223 10.31 8.03 35.40
N ASP A 224 10.93 6.90 35.06
CA ASP A 224 10.87 6.28 33.71
C ASP A 224 11.32 7.24 32.58
N ASP A 225 12.40 7.99 32.81
CA ASP A 225 12.96 9.02 31.91
C ASP A 225 12.01 10.19 31.61
N THR A 226 11.02 10.43 32.48
CA THR A 226 10.15 11.62 32.43
C THR A 226 10.87 12.86 32.96
N TRP A 227 10.62 14.00 32.33
CA TRP A 227 10.86 15.33 32.89
C TRP A 227 9.53 15.97 33.29
N VAL A 228 9.50 16.57 34.47
CA VAL A 228 8.31 17.19 35.07
C VAL A 228 8.56 18.69 35.15
N GLY A 229 7.84 19.47 34.33
CA GLY A 229 7.79 20.91 34.43
C GLY A 229 6.61 21.36 35.30
N THR A 230 6.85 22.14 36.36
CA THR A 230 5.81 22.73 37.22
C THR A 230 5.75 24.23 37.01
N ASN A 231 4.60 24.78 36.59
CA ASN A 231 4.48 26.21 36.28
C ASN A 231 4.68 27.07 37.53
N VAL A 232 5.62 28.02 37.46
CA VAL A 232 6.03 28.85 38.61
C VAL A 232 4.91 29.77 39.12
N SER A 233 3.91 30.05 38.29
CA SER A 233 2.74 30.88 38.62
C SER A 233 1.49 30.06 38.96
N ASN A 234 1.52 28.73 38.77
CA ASN A 234 0.40 27.83 39.06
C ASN A 234 0.89 26.37 39.15
N SER A 235 1.12 25.87 40.36
CA SER A 235 1.66 24.51 40.58
C SER A 235 0.77 23.37 40.06
N SER A 236 -0.50 23.64 39.73
CA SER A 236 -1.41 22.67 39.10
C SER A 236 -1.25 22.56 37.57
N ASP A 237 -0.56 23.51 36.92
CA ASP A 237 -0.22 23.44 35.49
C ASP A 237 1.11 22.69 35.32
N ILE A 238 1.01 21.38 35.14
CA ILE A 238 2.14 20.44 35.06
C ILE A 238 2.36 19.97 33.61
N ALA A 239 3.60 20.05 33.15
CA ALA A 239 4.05 19.56 31.86
C ALA A 239 4.94 18.32 32.02
N ASN A 240 4.39 17.12 31.84
CA ASN A 240 5.15 15.87 31.79
C ASN A 240 5.62 15.60 30.35
N PHE A 241 6.91 15.33 30.13
CA PHE A 241 7.49 15.08 28.81
C PHE A 241 8.71 14.14 28.85
N ARG A 242 9.25 13.77 27.68
CA ARG A 242 10.62 13.27 27.50
C ARG A 242 11.29 14.04 26.38
N ILE A 243 12.62 14.03 26.36
CA ILE A 243 13.40 14.40 25.17
C ILE A 243 14.02 13.11 24.62
N ALA A 244 13.60 12.71 23.42
CA ALA A 244 14.22 11.59 22.71
C ALA A 244 15.45 12.08 21.91
N ARG A 245 16.41 11.20 21.67
CA ARG A 245 17.52 11.45 20.74
C ARG A 245 17.18 10.82 19.40
N VAL A 246 17.03 11.64 18.37
CA VAL A 246 16.63 11.22 17.02
C VAL A 246 17.58 11.85 16.02
N GLY A 247 18.41 11.04 15.35
CA GLY A 247 19.41 11.53 14.38
C GLY A 247 20.45 12.46 15.02
N GLY A 248 20.81 12.23 16.29
CA GLY A 248 21.70 13.11 17.06
C GLY A 248 21.05 14.42 17.54
N GLN A 249 19.76 14.64 17.28
CA GLN A 249 19.03 15.84 17.69
C GLN A 249 18.00 15.52 18.79
N ASN A 250 17.73 16.52 19.65
CA ASN A 250 16.72 16.42 20.68
C ASN A 250 15.31 16.56 20.09
N VAL A 251 14.39 15.67 20.46
CA VAL A 251 12.98 15.71 20.08
C VAL A 251 12.11 15.67 21.33
N TYR A 252 11.36 16.75 21.57
CA TYR A 252 10.39 16.81 22.68
C TYR A 252 9.19 15.92 22.37
N LEU A 253 8.85 15.01 23.29
CA LEU A 253 7.71 14.11 23.18
C LEU A 253 6.87 14.15 24.46
N ALA A 254 5.57 14.43 24.32
CA ALA A 254 4.60 14.29 25.39
C ALA A 254 3.25 13.86 24.84
N GLY A 255 2.57 12.96 25.53
CA GLY A 255 1.19 12.58 25.23
C GLY A 255 0.47 12.13 26.49
N GLY A 256 -0.81 11.77 26.38
CA GLY A 256 -1.58 11.21 27.49
C GLY A 256 -2.94 11.87 27.67
N VAL A 257 -3.52 11.57 28.83
CA VAL A 257 -4.79 12.13 29.30
C VAL A 257 -4.56 13.20 30.37
N ASN A 258 -5.16 14.37 30.17
CA ASN A 258 -5.56 15.21 31.29
C ASN A 258 -6.96 14.76 31.74
N LEU A 259 -7.24 14.84 33.05
CA LEU A 259 -8.55 14.49 33.61
C LEU A 259 -9.45 15.72 33.83
N ALA A 260 -8.86 16.90 34.03
CA ALA A 260 -9.56 18.16 34.25
C ALA A 260 -8.88 19.31 33.49
N PRO A 261 -9.45 19.80 32.37
CA PRO A 261 -10.52 19.17 31.59
C PRO A 261 -10.07 17.81 31.04
N ALA A 262 -11.04 16.93 30.78
CA ALA A 262 -10.77 15.64 30.13
C ALA A 262 -10.32 15.86 28.68
N VAL A 263 -9.03 15.69 28.39
CA VAL A 263 -8.48 15.77 27.03
C VAL A 263 -7.36 14.76 26.77
N GLN A 264 -7.35 14.18 25.58
CA GLN A 264 -6.27 13.33 25.06
C GLN A 264 -5.39 14.15 24.11
N PHE A 265 -4.07 14.14 24.29
CA PHE A 265 -3.16 14.96 23.49
C PHE A 265 -1.92 14.21 23.00
N LEU A 266 -1.39 14.64 21.85
CA LEU A 266 -0.02 14.37 21.41
C LEU A 266 0.67 15.71 21.13
N ARG A 267 1.83 15.91 21.75
CA ARG A 267 2.76 17.02 21.55
C ARG A 267 4.09 16.46 21.05
N ILE A 268 4.57 17.03 19.95
CA ILE A 268 5.91 16.78 19.42
C ILE A 268 6.61 18.12 19.25
N GLY A 269 7.91 18.19 19.55
CA GLY A 269 8.72 19.37 19.29
C GLY A 269 10.07 19.04 18.70
N LEU A 270 10.44 19.78 17.65
CA LEU A 270 11.72 19.69 16.95
C LEU A 270 12.56 20.94 17.25
N PRO A 271 13.91 20.86 17.20
CA PRO A 271 14.75 22.03 17.41
C PRO A 271 14.44 23.16 16.41
N GLU A 272 14.51 24.41 16.86
CA GLU A 272 14.37 25.56 15.96
C GLU A 272 15.56 25.64 15.00
N SER A 273 15.29 25.89 13.72
CA SER A 273 16.30 26.05 12.69
C SER A 273 15.75 26.79 11.48
N SER A 274 16.54 27.73 10.95
CA SER A 274 16.25 28.37 9.65
C SER A 274 16.53 27.45 8.45
N SER A 275 17.22 26.32 8.67
CA SER A 275 17.58 25.34 7.64
C SER A 275 16.36 24.57 7.13
N TRP A 276 15.98 24.83 5.89
CA TRP A 276 14.88 24.16 5.20
C TRP A 276 15.35 23.57 3.85
N PRO A 277 16.13 22.48 3.86
CA PRO A 277 16.36 21.67 2.67
C PRO A 277 15.04 21.06 2.18
N ALA A 278 14.99 20.70 0.90
CA ALA A 278 13.95 19.83 0.37
C ALA A 278 14.09 18.43 0.99
N THR A 279 13.03 17.89 1.58
CA THR A 279 13.04 16.55 2.20
C THR A 279 11.87 15.70 1.73
N ARG A 280 12.08 14.40 1.55
CA ARG A 280 11.01 13.42 1.31
C ARG A 280 10.76 12.64 2.59
N GLY A 281 9.68 12.97 3.31
CA GLY A 281 9.21 12.15 4.44
C GLY A 281 8.32 11.00 3.97
N LEU A 282 8.28 9.89 4.72
CA LEU A 282 7.23 8.86 4.64
C LEU A 282 6.55 8.68 5.99
N GLY A 283 5.23 8.53 5.99
CA GLY A 283 4.48 8.25 7.19
C GLY A 283 2.98 8.43 7.02
N ALA A 284 2.31 8.80 8.10
CA ALA A 284 0.84 8.75 8.19
C ALA A 284 0.21 10.05 8.69
N SER A 285 -1.06 10.26 8.32
CA SER A 285 -1.92 11.34 8.78
C SER A 285 -3.03 10.85 9.72
N THR A 286 -3.61 11.73 10.55
CA THR A 286 -4.79 11.41 11.39
C THR A 286 -6.04 11.07 10.59
N THR A 287 -6.05 11.31 9.27
CA THR A 287 -7.06 10.79 8.32
C THR A 287 -6.83 9.31 7.94
N GLY A 288 -5.84 8.64 8.55
CA GLY A 288 -5.55 7.22 8.34
C GLY A 288 -4.79 6.88 7.05
N SER A 289 -4.38 7.87 6.27
CA SER A 289 -3.67 7.64 4.98
C SER A 289 -2.14 7.54 5.16
N TRP A 290 -1.51 6.58 4.47
CA TRP A 290 -0.06 6.37 4.45
C TRP A 290 0.56 6.84 3.12
N GLY A 291 1.76 7.41 3.16
CA GLY A 291 2.56 7.64 1.96
C GLY A 291 3.70 8.63 2.19
N SER A 292 4.20 9.22 1.10
CA SER A 292 5.30 10.18 1.13
C SER A 292 4.87 11.63 0.98
N ASN A 293 5.61 12.56 1.59
CA ASN A 293 5.50 14.00 1.37
C ASN A 293 6.87 14.57 1.02
N LEU A 294 7.02 15.07 -0.20
CA LEU A 294 8.17 15.87 -0.62
C LEU A 294 7.87 17.34 -0.26
N ILE A 295 8.65 17.95 0.62
CA ILE A 295 8.44 19.32 1.07
C ILE A 295 9.72 20.15 0.97
N ASP A 296 9.60 21.34 0.40
CA ASP A 296 10.66 22.34 0.27
C ASP A 296 10.17 23.73 0.72
N THR A 297 10.87 24.81 0.34
CA THR A 297 10.53 26.19 0.72
C THR A 297 9.35 26.79 -0.03
N ALA A 298 8.88 26.16 -1.12
CA ALA A 298 7.84 26.64 -2.01
C ALA A 298 6.67 25.66 -2.20
N ASN A 299 6.86 24.35 -2.03
CA ASN A 299 5.84 23.32 -2.26
C ASN A 299 5.89 22.18 -1.22
N SER A 300 4.73 21.57 -1.00
CA SER A 300 4.55 20.28 -0.32
C SER A 300 3.73 19.38 -1.23
N VAL A 301 4.35 18.34 -1.78
CA VAL A 301 3.73 17.34 -2.66
C VAL A 301 3.54 16.05 -1.87
N ARG A 302 2.30 15.79 -1.46
CA ARG A 302 1.92 14.59 -0.71
C ARG A 302 1.31 13.55 -1.63
N THR A 303 1.88 12.35 -1.65
CA THR A 303 1.42 11.18 -2.40
C THR A 303 1.09 10.07 -1.42
N ALA A 304 -0.18 9.64 -1.35
CA ALA A 304 -0.63 8.74 -0.29
C ALA A 304 -1.82 7.84 -0.70
N THR A 305 -1.92 6.71 -0.02
CA THR A 305 -3.06 5.78 -0.06
C THR A 305 -3.91 5.97 1.20
N SER A 306 -5.21 6.23 1.02
CA SER A 306 -6.22 6.33 2.06
C SER A 306 -6.74 4.95 2.51
N PRO A 307 -7.43 4.83 3.67
CA PRO A 307 -7.92 3.54 4.18
C PRO A 307 -8.90 2.79 3.27
N ASP A 308 -9.59 3.51 2.39
CA ASP A 308 -10.48 2.99 1.34
C ASP A 308 -9.72 2.39 0.13
N GLY A 309 -8.39 2.51 0.09
CA GLY A 309 -7.57 2.15 -1.06
C GLY A 309 -7.52 3.21 -2.16
N THR A 310 -7.98 4.44 -1.91
CA THR A 310 -7.78 5.55 -2.86
C THR A 310 -6.36 6.09 -2.73
N TYR A 311 -5.59 5.93 -3.81
CA TYR A 311 -4.29 6.58 -4.01
C TYR A 311 -4.51 7.98 -4.62
N GLY A 312 -3.77 8.98 -4.14
CA GLY A 312 -3.86 10.35 -4.65
C GLY A 312 -2.61 11.18 -4.39
N VAL A 313 -2.48 12.25 -5.18
CA VAL A 313 -1.43 13.27 -5.07
C VAL A 313 -2.06 14.61 -4.75
N LEU A 314 -1.49 15.33 -3.78
CA LEU A 314 -1.93 16.65 -3.34
C LEU A 314 -0.72 17.59 -3.26
N THR A 315 -0.67 18.60 -4.13
CA THR A 315 0.33 19.66 -4.11
C THR A 315 -0.23 20.90 -3.41
N LEU A 316 0.48 21.41 -2.40
CA LEU A 316 0.13 22.63 -1.68
C LEU A 316 1.33 23.60 -1.69
N PRO A 317 1.11 24.92 -1.82
CA PRO A 317 2.19 25.90 -1.73
C PRO A 317 2.69 26.02 -0.29
N VAL A 318 4.00 26.22 -0.12
CA VAL A 318 4.68 26.46 1.16
C VAL A 318 5.20 27.89 1.19
N GLY A 319 5.30 28.48 2.39
CA GLY A 319 5.94 29.76 2.58
C GLY A 319 5.94 30.19 4.05
N GLY A 320 6.12 31.50 4.27
CA GLY A 320 6.04 32.11 5.59
C GLY A 320 6.66 33.49 5.60
N THR A 321 6.28 34.29 6.60
CA THR A 321 6.91 35.57 6.91
C THR A 321 7.39 35.50 8.35
N PHE A 322 8.65 35.84 8.61
CA PHE A 322 9.33 35.53 9.87
C PHE A 322 9.62 36.73 10.82
N PRO A 323 8.86 37.86 10.80
CA PRO A 323 9.11 38.95 11.75
C PRO A 323 8.67 38.59 13.18
N LEU A 324 7.70 37.68 13.33
CA LEU A 324 7.19 37.22 14.63
C LEU A 324 7.36 35.72 14.85
N GLN A 325 7.04 34.88 13.86
CA GLN A 325 7.09 33.41 14.00
C GLN A 325 8.51 32.83 13.89
N PRO A 326 8.79 31.65 14.50
CA PRO A 326 10.01 30.88 14.28
C PRO A 326 10.24 30.56 12.80
N GLU A 327 11.51 30.44 12.40
CA GLU A 327 11.88 30.16 11.01
C GLU A 327 11.74 28.68 10.66
N GLY A 328 11.91 27.78 11.63
CA GLY A 328 11.65 26.35 11.47
C GLY A 328 10.18 26.01 11.24
N ILE A 329 9.25 26.92 11.54
CA ILE A 329 7.82 26.78 11.24
C ILE A 329 7.50 27.43 9.89
N ARG A 330 7.18 26.62 8.88
CA ARG A 330 6.61 27.10 7.61
C ARG A 330 5.09 26.98 7.61
N GLY A 331 4.41 27.91 6.95
CA GLY A 331 2.99 27.79 6.64
C GLY A 331 2.80 27.04 5.32
N VAL A 332 1.78 26.19 5.26
CA VAL A 332 1.43 25.40 4.06
C VAL A 332 -0.03 25.70 3.69
N ASN A 333 -0.26 26.04 2.43
CA ASN A 333 -1.54 26.50 1.89
C ASN A 333 -2.17 27.67 2.68
N THR A 334 -1.36 28.63 3.13
CA THR A 334 -1.78 29.74 4.01
C THR A 334 -2.90 30.63 3.44
N ASN A 335 -3.07 30.64 2.12
CA ASN A 335 -4.12 31.36 1.41
C ASN A 335 -5.38 30.52 1.14
N GLY A 336 -5.32 29.19 1.23
CA GLY A 336 -6.43 28.28 0.97
C GLY A 336 -7.38 28.08 2.15
N THR A 337 -8.41 27.25 1.97
CA THR A 337 -9.35 26.88 3.05
C THR A 337 -8.75 25.88 4.04
N SER A 338 -8.00 24.90 3.53
CA SER A 338 -7.28 23.89 4.34
C SER A 338 -5.84 24.34 4.57
N LYS A 339 -5.57 24.98 5.71
CA LYS A 339 -4.27 25.56 6.07
C LYS A 339 -3.53 24.67 7.06
N TYR A 340 -2.22 24.51 6.88
CA TYR A 340 -1.37 23.69 7.75
C TYR A 340 -0.09 24.44 8.11
N PHE A 341 0.65 23.92 9.08
CA PHE A 341 1.99 24.35 9.44
C PHE A 341 2.93 23.15 9.43
N ALA A 342 4.16 23.36 8.98
CA ALA A 342 5.20 22.34 8.87
C ALA A 342 6.43 22.70 9.70
N MET A 343 7.06 21.69 10.31
CA MET A 343 8.39 21.77 10.92
C MET A 343 9.16 20.49 10.59
N GLN A 344 10.48 20.59 10.41
CA GLN A 344 11.33 19.43 10.15
C GLN A 344 12.67 19.53 10.90
N ASN A 345 13.34 18.39 11.06
CA ASN A 345 14.72 18.28 11.52
C ASN A 345 15.50 17.31 10.62
N GLY A 346 16.63 16.75 11.08
CA GLY A 346 17.44 15.82 10.28
C GLY A 346 16.79 14.47 9.94
N LEU A 347 15.76 14.03 10.66
CA LEU A 347 15.09 12.73 10.44
C LEU A 347 13.56 12.76 10.53
N LEU A 348 12.93 13.84 11.01
CA LEU A 348 11.48 13.95 11.18
C LEU A 348 10.93 15.16 10.42
N SER A 349 9.81 14.97 9.75
CA SER A 349 9.00 16.04 9.16
C SER A 349 7.57 15.93 9.69
N VAL A 350 7.07 17.00 10.29
CA VAL A 350 5.77 17.05 10.98
C VAL A 350 4.92 18.14 10.36
N LEU A 351 3.71 17.79 9.94
CA LEU A 351 2.69 18.76 9.54
C LEU A 351 1.51 18.71 10.52
N VAL A 352 1.02 19.87 10.94
CA VAL A 352 -0.18 20.01 11.78
C VAL A 352 -1.17 20.95 11.11
N GLY A 353 -2.47 20.67 11.23
CA GLY A 353 -3.50 21.57 10.74
C GLY A 353 -3.56 22.87 11.54
N SER A 354 -4.03 23.94 10.92
CA SER A 354 -4.25 25.22 11.59
C SER A 354 -5.39 25.16 12.62
N ARG A 355 -5.53 26.22 13.42
CA ARG A 355 -6.68 26.47 14.30
C ARG A 355 -7.92 26.89 13.49
N ASN A 356 -8.30 26.10 12.49
CA ASN A 356 -9.48 26.34 11.65
C ASN A 356 -10.34 25.06 11.49
N PRO A 357 -11.66 25.18 11.26
CA PRO A 357 -12.57 24.04 11.22
C PRO A 357 -12.23 22.97 10.15
N ASN A 358 -11.53 23.36 9.08
CA ASN A 358 -11.17 22.47 7.98
C ASN A 358 -9.96 21.58 8.29
N THR A 359 -9.16 21.91 9.32
CA THR A 359 -7.85 21.28 9.57
C THR A 359 -7.50 21.04 11.04
N GLN A 360 -8.20 21.63 12.00
CA GLN A 360 -7.97 21.40 13.44
C GLN A 360 -7.99 19.89 13.79
N GLY A 361 -7.00 19.42 14.54
CA GLY A 361 -6.82 17.98 14.81
C GLY A 361 -6.11 17.18 13.70
N TYR A 362 -5.81 17.79 12.55
CA TYR A 362 -4.91 17.16 11.56
C TYR A 362 -3.48 17.10 12.13
N LEU A 363 -2.89 15.91 12.14
CA LEU A 363 -1.46 15.70 12.32
C LEU A 363 -0.97 14.71 11.28
N GLN A 364 0.22 14.97 10.75
CA GLN A 364 0.98 14.02 9.94
C GLN A 364 2.40 13.91 10.49
N LEU A 365 2.84 12.68 10.73
CA LEU A 365 4.20 12.36 11.17
C LEU A 365 4.89 11.60 10.05
N ASN A 366 6.09 12.05 9.67
CA ASN A 366 6.90 11.39 8.64
C ASN A 366 8.34 11.18 9.15
N LEU A 367 8.92 10.01 8.88
CA LEU A 367 10.37 9.80 8.92
C LEU A 367 10.96 10.25 7.58
N ILE A 368 12.01 11.06 7.61
CA ILE A 368 12.69 11.55 6.41
C ILE A 368 13.50 10.41 5.79
N ASP A 369 13.25 10.18 4.50
CA ASP A 369 14.02 9.28 3.67
C ASP A 369 15.29 9.99 3.20
N THR A 370 16.44 9.51 3.66
CA THR A 370 17.76 9.98 3.22
C THR A 370 18.30 9.14 2.05
N GLY A 371 17.57 8.11 1.61
CA GLY A 371 17.89 7.32 0.43
C GLY A 371 17.48 7.99 -0.88
N THR A 372 17.85 7.36 -2.00
CA THR A 372 17.30 7.70 -3.31
C THR A 372 15.78 7.49 -3.32
N ALA A 373 15.03 8.44 -3.87
CA ALA A 373 13.59 8.27 -4.03
C ALA A 373 13.29 6.99 -4.86
N PRO A 374 12.45 6.06 -4.35
CA PRO A 374 12.09 4.85 -5.07
C PRO A 374 11.46 5.15 -6.44
N ASP A 375 11.65 4.26 -7.40
CA ASP A 375 11.04 4.39 -8.73
C ASP A 375 9.51 4.56 -8.59
N ALA A 376 8.96 5.62 -9.18
CA ALA A 376 7.54 5.94 -9.10
C ALA A 376 6.62 4.84 -9.70
N ARG A 377 7.18 3.89 -10.44
CA ARG A 377 6.49 2.71 -11.00
C ARG A 377 6.51 1.49 -10.06
N ASN A 378 7.11 1.60 -8.88
CA ASN A 378 6.90 0.64 -7.81
C ASN A 378 5.43 0.66 -7.36
N GLY A 379 4.85 -0.50 -7.08
CA GLY A 379 3.48 -0.56 -6.58
C GLY A 379 2.76 -1.86 -6.93
N ARG A 380 1.48 -1.93 -6.54
CA ARG A 380 0.59 -3.07 -6.82
C ARG A 380 -0.41 -2.68 -7.92
N TYR A 381 -0.47 -3.50 -8.97
CA TYR A 381 -1.26 -3.30 -10.18
C TYR A 381 -2.31 -4.41 -10.29
N LYS A 382 -3.57 -4.07 -10.58
CA LYS A 382 -4.66 -5.04 -10.73
C LYS A 382 -4.65 -5.63 -12.13
N VAL A 383 -4.32 -6.92 -12.23
CA VAL A 383 -4.10 -7.65 -13.48
C VAL A 383 -5.42 -8.20 -14.03
N TYR A 384 -5.64 -8.02 -15.32
CA TYR A 384 -6.66 -8.67 -16.12
C TYR A 384 -5.94 -9.50 -17.19
N ALA A 385 -5.91 -10.82 -17.01
CA ALA A 385 -5.12 -11.72 -17.84
C ALA A 385 -5.98 -12.41 -18.91
N ALA A 386 -5.38 -12.69 -20.07
CA ALA A 386 -6.07 -13.32 -21.20
C ALA A 386 -6.41 -14.80 -20.97
N ASN A 387 -6.02 -15.43 -19.85
CA ASN A 387 -6.58 -16.72 -19.41
C ASN A 387 -7.92 -16.58 -18.65
N GLY A 388 -8.38 -15.34 -18.44
CA GLY A 388 -9.58 -15.01 -17.67
C GLY A 388 -9.38 -14.93 -16.15
N SER A 389 -8.14 -14.90 -15.64
CA SER A 389 -7.89 -14.61 -14.23
C SER A 389 -7.81 -13.11 -13.93
N ARG A 390 -8.17 -12.74 -12.69
CA ARG A 390 -7.75 -11.47 -12.07
C ARG A 390 -6.68 -11.79 -11.03
N GLN A 391 -5.60 -11.01 -11.02
CA GLN A 391 -4.45 -11.21 -10.14
C GLN A 391 -3.92 -9.84 -9.66
N THR A 392 -3.00 -9.83 -8.70
CA THR A 392 -2.29 -8.62 -8.26
C THR A 392 -0.82 -8.76 -8.62
N LEU A 393 -0.31 -7.85 -9.44
CA LEU A 393 1.10 -7.75 -9.78
C LEU A 393 1.74 -6.68 -8.90
N ALA A 394 2.59 -7.07 -7.95
CA ALA A 394 3.49 -6.16 -7.27
C ALA A 394 4.78 -6.04 -8.08
N LEU A 395 5.23 -4.80 -8.33
CA LEU A 395 6.52 -4.52 -8.97
C LEU A 395 7.39 -3.67 -8.05
N ASN A 396 8.68 -4.01 -8.01
CA ASN A 396 9.74 -3.20 -7.45
C ASN A 396 10.86 -3.06 -8.49
N LEU A 397 10.90 -1.89 -9.14
CA LEU A 397 11.84 -1.52 -10.20
C LEU A 397 13.23 -1.22 -9.64
N ASP A 398 13.38 -0.88 -8.36
CA ASP A 398 14.69 -0.61 -7.75
C ASP A 398 15.46 -1.91 -7.49
N SER A 399 14.82 -2.87 -6.81
CA SER A 399 15.38 -4.21 -6.50
C SER A 399 15.16 -5.25 -7.61
N LYS A 400 14.47 -4.89 -8.71
CA LYS A 400 14.23 -5.75 -9.89
C LYS A 400 13.47 -7.05 -9.57
N ARG A 401 12.42 -6.97 -8.74
CA ARG A 401 11.60 -8.12 -8.30
C ARG A 401 10.12 -7.93 -8.61
N TYR A 402 9.42 -9.03 -8.85
CA TYR A 402 7.95 -9.06 -8.95
C TYR A 402 7.30 -10.04 -7.95
N GLU A 403 6.03 -9.79 -7.61
CA GLU A 403 5.10 -10.77 -7.05
C GLU A 403 3.85 -10.80 -7.93
N MET A 404 3.34 -11.98 -8.27
CA MET A 404 2.07 -12.18 -8.98
C MET A 404 1.15 -13.03 -8.10
N THR A 405 0.22 -12.39 -7.41
CA THR A 405 -0.71 -13.03 -6.47
C THR A 405 -2.04 -13.35 -7.14
N ASP A 406 -2.47 -14.61 -7.13
CA ASP A 406 -3.77 -15.02 -7.66
C ASP A 406 -4.94 -14.79 -6.68
N ALA A 407 -6.16 -15.11 -7.14
CA ALA A 407 -7.39 -14.91 -6.37
C ALA A 407 -7.56 -15.86 -5.16
N ALA A 408 -6.72 -16.90 -5.04
CA ALA A 408 -6.65 -17.76 -3.86
C ALA A 408 -5.53 -17.33 -2.88
N GLY A 409 -4.74 -16.32 -3.23
CA GLY A 409 -3.59 -15.86 -2.46
C GLY A 409 -2.27 -16.55 -2.82
N THR A 410 -2.25 -17.42 -3.84
CA THR A 410 -1.00 -18.07 -4.29
C THR A 410 -0.10 -17.04 -4.96
N VAL A 411 1.17 -16.96 -4.54
CA VAL A 411 2.15 -16.03 -5.09
C VAL A 411 3.09 -16.78 -6.05
N ASP A 412 3.27 -16.25 -7.26
CA ASP A 412 4.53 -16.42 -8.00
C ASP A 412 5.44 -15.24 -7.70
N SER A 413 6.72 -15.46 -7.45
CA SER A 413 7.67 -14.36 -7.28
C SER A 413 9.02 -14.70 -7.87
N GLY A 414 9.75 -13.67 -8.28
CA GLY A 414 11.00 -13.82 -9.00
C GLY A 414 11.64 -12.48 -9.33
N SER A 415 12.70 -12.54 -10.13
CA SER A 415 13.40 -11.36 -10.62
C SER A 415 12.85 -10.91 -11.99
N PHE A 416 13.27 -9.73 -12.45
CA PHE A 416 13.14 -9.37 -13.86
C PHE A 416 14.33 -8.53 -14.32
N THR A 417 14.73 -8.67 -15.59
CA THR A 417 15.81 -7.89 -16.19
C THR A 417 15.28 -6.95 -17.26
N ALA A 418 16.03 -5.91 -17.60
CA ALA A 418 15.72 -5.10 -18.78
C ALA A 418 16.05 -5.90 -20.05
N ASP A 419 15.16 -5.85 -21.04
CA ASP A 419 15.35 -6.53 -22.31
C ASP A 419 16.43 -5.82 -23.14
N THR A 420 17.60 -6.43 -23.27
CA THR A 420 18.74 -5.87 -24.03
C THR A 420 18.47 -5.82 -25.54
N SER A 421 17.43 -6.49 -26.04
CA SER A 421 16.99 -6.43 -27.44
C SER A 421 15.86 -5.42 -27.69
N GLU A 422 15.16 -4.97 -26.66
CA GLU A 422 14.00 -4.09 -26.78
C GLU A 422 13.93 -3.05 -25.66
N ALA A 423 14.53 -1.88 -25.88
CA ALA A 423 14.58 -0.80 -24.90
C ALA A 423 13.19 -0.43 -24.34
N GLY A 424 13.08 -0.37 -23.01
CA GLY A 424 11.82 -0.13 -22.28
C GLY A 424 11.01 -1.40 -21.95
N SER A 425 11.35 -2.56 -22.52
CA SER A 425 10.80 -3.85 -22.14
C SER A 425 11.62 -4.50 -21.02
N PHE A 426 10.96 -5.38 -20.27
CA PHE A 426 11.54 -6.17 -19.19
C PHE A 426 11.13 -7.65 -19.36
N VAL A 427 11.99 -8.57 -18.93
CA VAL A 427 11.77 -10.02 -19.02
C VAL A 427 11.57 -10.59 -17.61
N PHE A 428 10.45 -11.29 -17.38
CA PHE A 428 10.19 -12.00 -16.12
C PHE A 428 11.04 -13.27 -16.02
N ASP A 429 11.70 -13.46 -14.87
CA ASP A 429 12.36 -14.70 -14.51
C ASP A 429 11.45 -15.50 -13.58
N SER A 430 10.64 -16.40 -14.18
CA SER A 430 9.63 -17.21 -13.49
C SER A 430 9.91 -18.70 -13.71
N SER A 431 9.90 -19.48 -12.63
CA SER A 431 10.09 -20.95 -12.65
C SER A 431 8.99 -21.70 -13.41
N ARG A 432 7.88 -21.02 -13.77
CA ARG A 432 6.78 -21.57 -14.58
C ARG A 432 7.08 -21.59 -16.09
N ILE A 433 8.22 -21.06 -16.53
CA ILE A 433 8.62 -20.97 -17.93
C ILE A 433 9.40 -22.23 -18.33
N ALA A 434 8.70 -23.17 -18.96
CA ALA A 434 9.28 -24.42 -19.49
C ALA A 434 9.59 -24.37 -21.01
N SER A 435 9.45 -23.20 -21.65
CA SER A 435 9.64 -23.03 -23.10
C SER A 435 11.09 -22.69 -23.46
N PRO A 436 11.63 -23.17 -24.62
CA PRO A 436 12.99 -22.88 -25.05
C PRO A 436 13.36 -21.39 -25.14
N VAL A 437 12.38 -20.52 -25.43
CA VAL A 437 12.54 -19.06 -25.41
C VAL A 437 11.59 -18.43 -24.40
N ASN A 438 12.12 -17.47 -23.63
CA ASN A 438 11.35 -16.65 -22.72
C ASN A 438 10.67 -15.49 -23.45
N THR A 439 9.35 -15.59 -23.58
CA THR A 439 8.44 -14.56 -24.11
C THR A 439 7.58 -13.90 -23.02
N ALA A 440 7.83 -14.20 -21.74
CA ALA A 440 7.16 -13.57 -20.60
C ALA A 440 7.78 -12.19 -20.33
N ARG A 441 7.35 -11.18 -21.10
CA ARG A 441 7.89 -9.82 -21.06
C ARG A 441 6.83 -8.79 -20.70
N PHE A 442 7.25 -7.60 -20.27
CA PHE A 442 6.35 -6.49 -19.97
C PHE A 442 6.95 -5.11 -20.28
N ARG A 443 6.08 -4.12 -20.48
CA ARG A 443 6.40 -2.68 -20.57
C ARG A 443 5.47 -1.90 -19.64
N LEU A 444 5.88 -0.69 -19.27
CA LEU A 444 5.13 0.19 -18.40
C LEU A 444 4.85 1.54 -19.08
N ALA A 445 3.60 1.97 -19.05
CA ALA A 445 3.26 3.39 -18.95
C ALA A 445 3.00 3.72 -17.45
N THR A 446 3.01 5.00 -17.08
CA THR A 446 3.02 5.51 -15.68
C THR A 446 2.32 4.62 -14.65
N ASP A 447 1.02 4.36 -14.84
CA ASP A 447 0.18 3.58 -13.93
C ASP A 447 -0.38 2.30 -14.56
N THR A 448 0.23 1.81 -15.65
CA THR A 448 -0.24 0.65 -16.42
C THR A 448 0.91 -0.22 -16.92
N VAL A 449 0.83 -1.52 -16.63
CA VAL A 449 1.71 -2.55 -17.18
C VAL A 449 0.97 -3.32 -18.27
N VAL A 450 1.59 -3.50 -19.43
CA VAL A 450 1.14 -4.45 -20.46
C VAL A 450 2.23 -5.49 -20.61
N GLY A 451 1.86 -6.75 -20.60
CA GLY A 451 2.85 -7.82 -20.63
C GLY A 451 2.28 -9.17 -21.06
N SER A 452 3.10 -10.19 -20.90
CA SER A 452 2.72 -11.59 -20.96
C SER A 452 3.44 -12.37 -19.86
N PHE A 453 2.76 -13.34 -19.28
CA PHE A 453 3.21 -14.05 -18.09
C PHE A 453 2.76 -15.51 -18.13
N PRO A 454 3.51 -16.47 -17.55
CA PRO A 454 3.12 -17.89 -17.47
C PRO A 454 1.95 -18.10 -16.48
N PHE A 455 0.76 -17.70 -16.88
CA PHE A 455 -0.48 -17.98 -16.15
C PHE A 455 -0.90 -19.44 -16.32
N ALA A 456 -1.70 -19.95 -15.37
CA ALA A 456 -2.33 -21.25 -15.51
C ALA A 456 -3.26 -21.27 -16.73
N VAL A 457 -3.24 -22.36 -17.50
CA VAL A 457 -4.14 -22.56 -18.64
C VAL A 457 -5.58 -22.61 -18.13
N ALA A 458 -6.48 -21.87 -18.80
CA ALA A 458 -7.86 -21.73 -18.38
C ALA A 458 -8.55 -23.10 -18.26
N GLN A 459 -9.19 -23.35 -17.10
CA GLN A 459 -10.07 -24.51 -16.87
C GLN A 459 -9.37 -25.89 -16.95
N VAL A 460 -8.03 -25.94 -16.86
CA VAL A 460 -7.25 -27.20 -16.88
C VAL A 460 -6.78 -27.60 -15.47
N THR A 461 -6.98 -28.87 -15.12
CA THR A 461 -6.58 -29.48 -13.84
C THR A 461 -5.92 -30.85 -14.10
N PRO A 462 -4.74 -31.16 -13.52
CA PRO A 462 -3.87 -30.29 -12.73
C PRO A 462 -3.35 -29.10 -13.56
N ALA A 463 -2.99 -28.01 -12.89
CA ALA A 463 -2.64 -26.76 -13.55
C ALA A 463 -1.35 -26.90 -14.40
N SER A 464 -1.47 -26.66 -15.70
CA SER A 464 -0.36 -26.39 -16.61
C SER A 464 -0.22 -24.89 -16.84
N TYR A 465 0.97 -24.41 -17.18
CA TYR A 465 1.26 -22.98 -17.37
C TYR A 465 1.56 -22.65 -18.84
N ALA A 466 1.12 -21.48 -19.28
CA ALA A 466 1.41 -20.97 -20.62
C ALA A 466 1.53 -19.44 -20.59
N VAL A 467 2.46 -18.90 -21.38
CA VAL A 467 2.61 -17.45 -21.53
C VAL A 467 1.37 -16.89 -22.23
N ARG A 468 0.62 -16.01 -21.56
CA ARG A 468 -0.57 -15.32 -22.12
C ARG A 468 -0.50 -13.82 -21.81
N PRO A 469 -1.05 -12.94 -22.68
CA PRO A 469 -1.01 -11.50 -22.48
C PRO A 469 -1.90 -11.02 -21.32
N PHE A 470 -1.57 -9.86 -20.76
CA PHE A 470 -2.36 -9.19 -19.73
C PHE A 470 -2.25 -7.67 -19.83
N VAL A 471 -3.25 -6.98 -19.27
CA VAL A 471 -3.17 -5.56 -18.89
C VAL A 471 -3.33 -5.48 -17.38
N ALA A 472 -2.45 -4.75 -16.71
CA ALA A 472 -2.57 -4.44 -15.30
C ALA A 472 -2.50 -2.93 -15.07
N SER A 473 -3.32 -2.40 -14.16
CA SER A 473 -3.33 -0.96 -13.87
C SER A 473 -3.54 -0.69 -12.38
N ARG A 474 -3.00 0.43 -11.90
CA ARG A 474 -3.28 1.00 -10.57
C ARG A 474 -4.13 2.28 -10.64
N ALA A 475 -4.28 2.87 -11.84
CA ALA A 475 -5.13 4.04 -12.09
C ALA A 475 -6.56 3.63 -12.49
N LEU A 476 -7.25 2.90 -11.60
CA LEU A 476 -8.62 2.46 -11.83
C LEU A 476 -9.65 3.53 -11.43
N VAL A 477 -10.75 3.61 -12.16
CA VAL A 477 -11.83 4.59 -11.97
C VAL A 477 -12.72 4.15 -10.80
N LYS A 478 -12.63 4.90 -9.70
CA LYS A 478 -13.34 4.67 -8.43
C LYS A 478 -14.66 5.45 -8.29
N THR A 479 -14.95 6.39 -9.20
CA THR A 479 -16.15 7.23 -9.17
C THR A 479 -17.12 6.89 -10.30
N GLN A 480 -18.40 6.65 -9.97
CA GLN A 480 -19.38 6.14 -10.93
C GLN A 480 -19.61 7.11 -12.10
N ALA A 481 -19.71 8.41 -11.83
CA ALA A 481 -19.88 9.45 -12.85
C ALA A 481 -18.72 9.54 -13.88
N ALA A 482 -17.56 8.93 -13.62
CA ALA A 482 -16.41 8.94 -14.54
C ALA A 482 -16.31 7.67 -15.43
N LEU A 483 -17.32 6.78 -15.39
CA LEU A 483 -17.34 5.55 -16.19
C LEU A 483 -17.90 5.75 -17.60
N ASP A 484 -18.68 6.81 -17.83
CA ASP A 484 -19.38 7.07 -19.10
C ASP A 484 -18.42 7.07 -20.30
N GLY A 485 -18.88 6.49 -21.41
CA GLY A 485 -18.09 6.34 -22.63
C GLY A 485 -18.58 5.20 -23.52
N VAL A 486 -18.16 5.22 -24.79
CA VAL A 486 -18.41 4.16 -25.77
C VAL A 486 -17.12 3.38 -25.98
N TYR A 487 -17.18 2.04 -25.92
CA TYR A 487 -16.00 1.18 -25.93
C TYR A 487 -16.15 0.02 -26.94
N ASN A 488 -15.13 -0.16 -27.78
CA ASN A 488 -14.98 -1.28 -28.70
C ASN A 488 -14.43 -2.49 -27.94
N ARG A 489 -15.34 -3.32 -27.44
CA ARG A 489 -15.05 -4.45 -26.57
C ARG A 489 -14.69 -5.69 -27.40
N LEU A 490 -13.38 -5.95 -27.43
CA LEU A 490 -12.78 -7.19 -27.91
C LEU A 490 -12.58 -8.17 -26.73
N GLY A 491 -12.35 -9.44 -27.01
CA GLY A 491 -12.00 -10.43 -25.99
C GLY A 491 -12.41 -11.84 -26.35
N ILE A 492 -12.22 -12.77 -25.41
CA ILE A 492 -12.31 -14.21 -25.66
C ILE A 492 -13.01 -14.97 -24.53
N ASN A 493 -13.65 -16.07 -24.89
CA ASN A 493 -14.19 -17.11 -24.02
C ASN A 493 -13.27 -18.33 -24.10
N MET A 494 -13.04 -19.05 -23.01
CA MET A 494 -12.16 -20.23 -22.97
C MET A 494 -12.74 -21.33 -22.07
N THR A 495 -12.74 -22.55 -22.58
CA THR A 495 -12.87 -23.79 -21.80
C THR A 495 -11.51 -24.49 -21.74
N ALA A 496 -11.45 -25.70 -21.18
CA ALA A 496 -10.23 -26.50 -21.11
C ALA A 496 -9.65 -26.89 -22.49
N THR A 497 -10.48 -26.90 -23.54
CA THR A 497 -10.13 -27.44 -24.88
C THR A 497 -10.50 -26.54 -26.05
N ALA A 498 -11.30 -25.49 -25.85
CA ALA A 498 -11.78 -24.61 -26.92
C ALA A 498 -11.76 -23.14 -26.49
N ALA A 499 -11.73 -22.24 -27.47
CA ALA A 499 -11.88 -20.81 -27.27
C ALA A 499 -12.75 -20.18 -28.35
N ASP A 500 -13.41 -19.06 -28.01
CA ASP A 500 -14.33 -18.31 -28.87
C ASP A 500 -14.11 -16.79 -28.70
N SER A 501 -14.54 -15.98 -29.67
CA SER A 501 -14.25 -14.55 -29.78
C SER A 501 -15.46 -13.64 -29.56
N SER A 502 -15.32 -12.69 -28.64
CA SER A 502 -16.35 -11.69 -28.30
C SER A 502 -15.98 -10.32 -28.85
N ILE A 503 -16.48 -10.01 -30.05
CA ILE A 503 -16.42 -8.68 -30.67
C ILE A 503 -17.79 -8.01 -30.55
N THR A 504 -17.85 -6.84 -29.92
CA THR A 504 -19.08 -6.05 -29.64
C THR A 504 -18.73 -4.61 -29.33
N GLN A 505 -19.58 -3.62 -29.67
CA GLN A 505 -19.51 -2.30 -29.02
C GLN A 505 -20.39 -2.28 -27.75
N ILE A 506 -19.93 -1.55 -26.73
CA ILE A 506 -20.69 -1.25 -25.51
C ILE A 506 -20.71 0.26 -25.25
N GLN A 507 -21.67 0.74 -24.46
CA GLN A 507 -21.70 2.09 -23.94
C GLN A 507 -22.00 2.05 -22.44
N VAL A 508 -21.24 2.82 -21.66
CA VAL A 508 -21.63 3.21 -20.30
C VAL A 508 -22.22 4.62 -20.36
N ALA A 509 -23.34 4.83 -19.69
CA ALA A 509 -24.13 6.04 -19.79
C ALA A 509 -24.84 6.40 -18.46
N ASN A 510 -25.42 7.61 -18.46
CA ASN A 510 -26.24 8.17 -17.38
C ASN A 510 -25.44 8.30 -16.07
N GLY A 511 -24.22 8.86 -16.14
CA GLY A 511 -23.36 9.03 -14.97
C GLY A 511 -22.85 7.71 -14.41
N GLY A 512 -22.60 6.74 -15.29
CA GLY A 512 -22.11 5.40 -14.96
C GLY A 512 -23.13 4.47 -14.34
N THR A 513 -24.43 4.73 -14.52
CA THR A 513 -25.53 3.93 -13.90
C THR A 513 -26.10 2.86 -14.83
N VAL A 514 -25.89 2.98 -16.15
CA VAL A 514 -26.40 2.04 -17.15
C VAL A 514 -25.28 1.61 -18.09
N LEU A 515 -25.25 0.32 -18.45
CA LEU A 515 -24.44 -0.20 -19.55
C LEU A 515 -25.34 -0.79 -20.65
N TYR A 516 -25.13 -0.35 -21.88
CA TYR A 516 -25.73 -0.91 -23.10
C TYR A 516 -24.70 -1.77 -23.83
N LEU A 517 -25.15 -2.90 -24.38
CA LEU A 517 -24.31 -3.89 -25.04
C LEU A 517 -25.03 -4.38 -26.31
N CYS A 518 -24.40 -4.25 -27.48
CA CYS A 518 -24.97 -4.82 -28.71
C CYS A 518 -24.63 -6.31 -28.82
N ASN A 519 -25.62 -7.17 -28.57
CA ASN A 519 -25.49 -8.63 -28.59
C ASN A 519 -25.96 -9.20 -29.93
N ASP A 520 -25.11 -9.06 -30.94
CA ASP A 520 -25.38 -9.54 -32.31
C ASP A 520 -24.20 -10.36 -32.86
N ASN A 521 -24.38 -10.96 -34.04
CA ASN A 521 -23.30 -11.54 -34.85
C ASN A 521 -22.72 -10.52 -35.85
N THR A 522 -23.50 -9.53 -36.26
CA THR A 522 -23.02 -8.37 -37.02
C THR A 522 -22.44 -7.34 -36.05
N ILE A 523 -21.24 -6.83 -36.34
CA ILE A 523 -20.55 -5.89 -35.44
C ILE A 523 -21.05 -4.47 -35.71
N TYR A 524 -22.18 -4.12 -35.09
CA TYR A 524 -22.73 -2.77 -35.11
C TYR A 524 -22.02 -1.83 -34.13
N ARG A 525 -22.12 -0.52 -34.40
CA ARG A 525 -22.06 0.50 -33.35
C ARG A 525 -23.26 0.36 -32.40
N ILE A 526 -23.14 0.88 -31.19
CA ILE A 526 -24.19 0.81 -30.18
C ILE A 526 -25.45 1.62 -30.57
N ASP A 527 -25.29 2.72 -31.31
CA ASP A 527 -26.37 3.55 -31.83
C ASP A 527 -27.03 2.99 -33.10
N ASN A 528 -26.31 2.16 -33.86
CA ASN A 528 -26.83 1.40 -35.00
C ASN A 528 -27.34 -0.01 -34.63
N CYS A 529 -27.31 -0.38 -33.36
CA CYS A 529 -27.64 -1.74 -32.93
C CYS A 529 -29.16 -2.01 -33.06
N PRO A 530 -29.60 -3.11 -33.70
CA PRO A 530 -31.00 -3.49 -33.76
C PRO A 530 -31.60 -3.62 -32.35
N SER A 531 -32.76 -3.01 -32.09
CA SER A 531 -33.37 -2.95 -30.76
C SER A 531 -33.52 -4.31 -30.04
N PRO A 532 -33.86 -5.43 -30.71
CA PRO A 532 -33.90 -6.76 -30.08
C PRO A 532 -32.53 -7.31 -29.66
N SER A 533 -31.45 -6.85 -30.30
CA SER A 533 -30.06 -7.24 -30.04
C SER A 533 -29.41 -6.39 -28.93
N VAL A 534 -30.01 -5.24 -28.56
CA VAL A 534 -29.56 -4.46 -27.41
C VAL A 534 -29.80 -5.23 -26.10
N ARG A 535 -28.81 -5.20 -25.20
CA ARG A 535 -28.91 -5.64 -23.81
C ARG A 535 -28.60 -4.47 -22.89
N THR A 536 -29.45 -4.27 -21.89
CA THR A 536 -29.36 -3.17 -20.93
C THR A 536 -29.06 -3.74 -19.55
N TYR A 537 -28.03 -3.20 -18.90
CA TYR A 537 -27.59 -3.60 -17.58
C TYR A 537 -27.63 -2.40 -16.64
N THR A 538 -28.02 -2.61 -15.38
CA THR A 538 -27.68 -1.66 -14.31
C THR A 538 -26.20 -1.77 -13.98
N VAL A 539 -25.61 -0.66 -13.54
CA VAL A 539 -24.21 -0.58 -13.07
C VAL A 539 -24.21 -0.17 -11.60
N SER A 540 -23.44 -0.88 -10.77
CA SER A 540 -23.28 -0.59 -9.35
C SER A 540 -21.84 -0.84 -8.86
N PRO A 541 -21.43 -0.33 -7.68
CA PRO A 541 -20.16 -0.68 -7.08
C PRO A 541 -20.01 -2.20 -6.88
N GLY A 542 -18.82 -2.72 -7.16
CA GLY A 542 -18.46 -4.13 -6.95
C GLY A 542 -17.96 -4.43 -5.54
N SER A 543 -17.48 -5.66 -5.33
CA SER A 543 -16.92 -6.12 -4.04
C SER A 543 -15.56 -5.50 -3.66
N SER A 544 -14.97 -4.68 -4.52
CA SER A 544 -13.79 -3.86 -4.22
C SER A 544 -13.97 -2.46 -4.81
N VAL A 545 -13.36 -1.44 -4.19
CA VAL A 545 -13.43 -0.02 -4.64
C VAL A 545 -13.02 0.17 -6.12
N ASP A 546 -12.15 -0.71 -6.61
CA ASP A 546 -11.65 -0.73 -7.99
C ASP A 546 -12.39 -1.77 -8.86
N THR A 547 -13.68 -1.96 -8.63
CA THR A 547 -14.55 -2.81 -9.46
C THR A 547 -15.98 -2.28 -9.48
N TRP A 548 -16.62 -2.56 -10.59
CA TRP A 548 -18.03 -2.32 -10.85
C TRP A 548 -18.71 -3.66 -11.16
N GLN A 549 -20.01 -3.73 -10.95
CA GLN A 549 -20.86 -4.87 -11.25
C GLN A 549 -21.89 -4.44 -12.29
N ILE A 550 -22.18 -5.31 -13.26
CA ILE A 550 -23.32 -5.21 -14.16
C ILE A 550 -24.32 -6.34 -13.89
N VAL A 551 -25.61 -6.03 -13.99
CA VAL A 551 -26.72 -6.99 -13.94
C VAL A 551 -27.73 -6.67 -15.05
N ASN A 552 -28.03 -7.63 -15.92
CA ASN A 552 -28.95 -7.44 -17.04
C ASN A 552 -30.39 -7.26 -16.52
N VAL A 553 -31.04 -6.17 -16.93
CA VAL A 553 -32.39 -5.78 -16.50
C VAL A 553 -33.44 -6.84 -16.87
N ALA A 554 -33.26 -7.54 -17.98
CA ALA A 554 -34.17 -8.59 -18.46
C ALA A 554 -33.82 -9.99 -17.94
N ASN A 555 -32.62 -10.19 -17.38
CA ASN A 555 -32.20 -11.48 -16.82
C ASN A 555 -31.08 -11.30 -15.76
N PRO A 556 -31.41 -11.26 -14.45
CA PRO A 556 -30.39 -11.08 -13.41
C PRO A 556 -29.30 -12.16 -13.33
N SER A 557 -29.48 -13.33 -13.95
CA SER A 557 -28.42 -14.36 -14.06
C SER A 557 -27.33 -14.01 -15.08
N ASP A 558 -27.62 -13.10 -16.03
CA ASP A 558 -26.64 -12.47 -16.92
C ASP A 558 -26.05 -11.24 -16.21
N ASN A 559 -25.00 -11.51 -15.44
CA ASN A 559 -24.29 -10.51 -14.65
C ASN A 559 -22.77 -10.76 -14.68
N GLY A 560 -22.00 -9.76 -14.25
CA GLY A 560 -20.55 -9.88 -14.15
C GLY A 560 -19.89 -8.61 -13.63
N SER A 561 -18.61 -8.69 -13.28
CA SER A 561 -17.84 -7.55 -12.79
C SER A 561 -16.88 -7.01 -13.87
N PHE A 562 -16.58 -5.72 -13.82
CA PHE A 562 -15.56 -5.07 -14.65
C PHE A 562 -14.78 -4.02 -13.84
N GLY A 563 -13.73 -3.48 -14.45
CA GLY A 563 -13.08 -2.24 -14.04
C GLY A 563 -12.93 -1.31 -15.25
N ILE A 564 -12.68 -0.03 -14.99
CA ILE A 564 -12.22 0.91 -16.02
C ILE A 564 -10.89 1.47 -15.55
N ALA A 565 -9.88 1.47 -16.43
CA ALA A 565 -8.57 2.02 -16.18
C ALA A 565 -8.39 3.34 -16.93
N ARG A 566 -7.66 4.31 -16.34
CA ARG A 566 -7.18 5.51 -17.01
C ARG A 566 -5.83 5.21 -17.63
N ILE A 567 -5.76 5.12 -18.95
CA ILE A 567 -4.56 4.72 -19.70
C ILE A 567 -4.34 5.71 -20.84
N GLY A 568 -3.29 6.54 -20.72
CA GLY A 568 -3.04 7.64 -21.67
C GLY A 568 -4.19 8.64 -21.74
N ASP A 569 -4.72 9.03 -20.57
CA ASP A 569 -5.89 9.90 -20.37
C ASP A 569 -7.22 9.45 -21.01
N GLU A 570 -7.29 8.20 -21.47
CA GLU A 570 -8.52 7.58 -21.95
C GLU A 570 -9.02 6.49 -20.98
N ASN A 571 -10.34 6.29 -20.97
CA ASN A 571 -10.96 5.17 -20.25
C ASN A 571 -10.79 3.88 -21.06
N VAL A 572 -10.33 2.82 -20.40
CA VAL A 572 -10.23 1.46 -20.96
C VAL A 572 -11.03 0.49 -20.10
N TYR A 573 -12.06 -0.12 -20.67
CA TYR A 573 -12.85 -1.17 -20.01
C TYR A 573 -12.04 -2.46 -19.92
N LEU A 574 -11.99 -3.07 -18.74
CA LEU A 574 -11.31 -4.35 -18.49
C LEU A 574 -12.23 -5.30 -17.72
N SER A 575 -12.36 -6.53 -18.19
CA SER A 575 -13.00 -7.60 -17.43
C SER A 575 -12.32 -8.93 -17.66
N ALA A 576 -12.17 -9.71 -16.60
CA ALA A 576 -11.71 -11.08 -16.61
C ALA A 576 -12.48 -11.86 -15.53
N GLY A 577 -12.66 -13.16 -15.67
CA GLY A 577 -13.20 -14.00 -14.61
C GLY A 577 -13.77 -15.33 -15.11
N ILE A 578 -14.42 -16.06 -14.21
CA ILE A 578 -15.30 -17.17 -14.54
C ILE A 578 -16.70 -16.61 -14.85
N LEU A 579 -17.38 -17.14 -15.87
CA LEU A 579 -18.74 -16.74 -16.22
C LEU A 579 -19.74 -17.37 -15.21
N PRO A 580 -20.54 -16.60 -14.45
CA PRO A 580 -21.39 -17.17 -13.39
C PRO A 580 -22.44 -18.18 -13.89
N SER A 581 -22.96 -17.98 -15.10
CA SER A 581 -23.93 -18.86 -15.75
C SER A 581 -23.30 -20.08 -16.45
N THR A 582 -21.98 -20.15 -16.57
CA THR A 582 -21.26 -21.33 -17.07
C THR A 582 -19.88 -21.41 -16.43
N PRO A 583 -19.77 -21.96 -15.20
CA PRO A 583 -18.53 -21.91 -14.42
C PRO A 583 -17.30 -22.59 -15.05
N THR A 584 -17.51 -23.46 -16.05
CA THR A 584 -16.47 -24.08 -16.87
C THR A 584 -15.94 -23.17 -18.00
N THR A 585 -16.37 -21.92 -18.05
CA THR A 585 -15.93 -20.92 -19.04
C THR A 585 -15.24 -19.75 -18.34
N SER A 586 -13.96 -19.55 -18.66
CA SER A 586 -13.22 -18.33 -18.33
C SER A 586 -13.41 -17.28 -19.44
N VAL A 587 -13.50 -16.01 -19.05
CA VAL A 587 -13.67 -14.88 -19.99
C VAL A 587 -12.58 -13.83 -19.79
N PHE A 588 -12.14 -13.22 -20.89
CA PHE A 588 -11.37 -11.97 -20.89
C PHE A 588 -12.04 -10.98 -21.85
N ARG A 589 -12.03 -9.68 -21.51
CA ARG A 589 -12.55 -8.56 -22.30
C ARG A 589 -11.68 -7.32 -22.11
N ILE A 590 -11.39 -6.64 -23.21
CA ILE A 590 -10.77 -5.31 -23.25
C ILE A 590 -11.61 -4.40 -24.15
N GLY A 591 -12.01 -3.23 -23.66
CA GLY A 591 -12.76 -2.23 -24.40
C GLY A 591 -11.96 -0.94 -24.54
N LEU A 592 -11.50 -0.67 -25.76
CA LEU A 592 -10.80 0.57 -26.10
C LEU A 592 -11.83 1.64 -26.51
N PRO A 593 -11.61 2.94 -26.22
CA PRO A 593 -12.59 4.00 -26.45
C PRO A 593 -12.93 4.16 -27.94
N GLU A 594 -14.16 4.56 -28.27
CA GLU A 594 -14.51 4.94 -29.64
C GLU A 594 -13.89 6.31 -30.01
N ARG A 595 -13.31 6.40 -31.22
CA ARG A 595 -12.67 7.61 -31.77
C ARG A 595 -12.70 7.58 -33.30
N ALA A 596 -12.67 8.74 -33.95
CA ALA A 596 -12.60 8.84 -35.41
C ALA A 596 -11.17 8.72 -35.96
N ALA A 597 -10.16 9.10 -35.16
CA ALA A 597 -8.77 9.12 -35.59
C ALA A 597 -8.13 7.72 -35.49
N TRP A 598 -7.41 7.33 -36.54
CA TRP A 598 -6.52 6.14 -36.57
C TRP A 598 -5.11 6.58 -36.96
N PRO A 599 -4.29 7.04 -35.99
CA PRO A 599 -2.89 7.37 -36.25
C PRO A 599 -2.08 6.12 -36.59
N THR A 600 -0.96 6.31 -37.29
CA THR A 600 0.12 5.32 -37.37
C THR A 600 0.80 5.22 -36.01
N VAL A 601 0.93 4.02 -35.47
CA VAL A 601 1.60 3.75 -34.19
C VAL A 601 2.49 2.52 -34.28
N THR A 602 3.40 2.38 -33.31
CA THR A 602 4.05 1.09 -33.03
C THR A 602 3.71 0.68 -31.61
N ALA A 603 3.30 -0.59 -31.44
CA ALA A 603 2.99 -1.18 -30.15
C ALA A 603 3.92 -2.38 -29.88
N ARG A 604 4.19 -2.67 -28.61
CA ARG A 604 4.86 -3.91 -28.17
C ARG A 604 3.95 -4.73 -27.28
N GLY A 605 3.94 -6.04 -27.47
CA GLY A 605 3.10 -6.90 -26.66
C GLY A 605 3.03 -8.35 -27.09
N GLY A 606 2.12 -9.05 -26.43
CA GLY A 606 1.94 -10.50 -26.55
C GLY A 606 0.61 -10.92 -27.13
N ALA A 607 0.55 -12.17 -27.57
CA ALA A 607 -0.67 -12.81 -28.07
C ALA A 607 -0.95 -14.15 -27.39
N THR A 608 -2.17 -14.67 -27.51
CA THR A 608 -2.60 -15.91 -26.85
C THR A 608 -1.86 -17.18 -27.31
N ASN A 609 -1.10 -17.11 -28.41
CA ASN A 609 -0.14 -18.15 -28.82
C ASN A 609 1.22 -18.07 -28.08
N GLY A 610 1.35 -17.21 -27.07
CA GLY A 610 2.57 -17.01 -26.28
C GLY A 610 3.65 -16.17 -26.97
N GLY A 611 3.41 -15.66 -28.19
CA GLY A 611 4.41 -14.87 -28.91
C GLY A 611 4.47 -13.41 -28.46
N TRP A 612 5.68 -12.92 -28.16
CA TRP A 612 5.99 -11.51 -27.90
C TRP A 612 6.54 -10.83 -29.16
N GLY A 613 6.26 -9.54 -29.37
CA GLY A 613 6.83 -8.80 -30.49
C GLY A 613 6.38 -7.35 -30.64
N SER A 614 6.82 -6.77 -31.76
CA SER A 614 6.52 -5.40 -32.19
C SER A 614 5.52 -5.39 -33.33
N THR A 615 4.49 -4.55 -33.21
CA THR A 615 3.38 -4.40 -34.15
C THR A 615 3.32 -2.94 -34.60
N ALA A 616 3.71 -2.67 -35.86
CA ALA A 616 3.45 -1.41 -36.53
C ALA A 616 2.07 -1.47 -37.19
N ILE A 617 1.27 -0.41 -37.05
CA ILE A 617 -0.12 -0.40 -37.51
C ILE A 617 -0.60 1.02 -37.85
N ASP A 618 -1.41 1.13 -38.89
CA ASP A 618 -2.08 2.35 -39.33
C ASP A 618 -3.51 2.05 -39.82
N ALA A 619 -4.19 3.03 -40.43
CA ALA A 619 -5.57 2.91 -40.89
C ALA A 619 -5.82 1.85 -42.00
N SER A 620 -4.78 1.38 -42.70
CA SER A 620 -4.85 0.42 -43.81
C SER A 620 -3.82 -0.71 -43.77
N SER A 621 -2.78 -0.63 -42.92
CA SER A 621 -1.72 -1.64 -42.81
C SER A 621 -1.47 -2.15 -41.38
N TYR A 622 -1.04 -3.41 -41.28
CA TYR A 622 -0.54 -4.05 -40.07
C TYR A 622 0.70 -4.87 -40.42
N ALA A 623 1.77 -4.70 -39.65
CA ALA A 623 3.01 -5.47 -39.75
C ALA A 623 3.52 -5.82 -38.35
N ARG A 624 3.55 -7.12 -38.00
CA ARG A 624 4.02 -7.61 -36.70
C ARG A 624 5.21 -8.55 -36.83
N THR A 625 6.34 -8.16 -36.25
CA THR A 625 7.52 -9.03 -36.05
C THR A 625 7.47 -9.59 -34.63
N ARG A 626 7.51 -10.92 -34.48
CA ARG A 626 7.40 -11.60 -33.18
C ARG A 626 8.37 -12.78 -33.06
N VAL A 627 8.57 -13.24 -31.83
CA VAL A 627 9.17 -14.53 -31.49
C VAL A 627 8.16 -15.36 -30.70
N LEU A 628 8.01 -16.64 -31.05
CA LEU A 628 7.17 -17.62 -30.36
C LEU A 628 7.96 -18.37 -29.26
N PRO A 629 7.30 -19.04 -28.29
CA PRO A 629 7.97 -19.73 -27.17
C PRO A 629 8.91 -20.88 -27.58
N ASP A 630 8.71 -21.45 -28.77
CA ASP A 630 9.57 -22.46 -29.42
C ASP A 630 10.85 -21.86 -30.05
N GLY A 631 10.96 -20.54 -30.09
CA GLY A 631 12.03 -19.80 -30.78
C GLY A 631 11.72 -19.43 -32.23
N THR A 632 10.56 -19.80 -32.77
CA THR A 632 10.17 -19.43 -34.13
C THR A 632 9.95 -17.92 -34.23
N ALA A 633 10.87 -17.23 -34.91
CA ALA A 633 10.78 -15.80 -35.23
C ALA A 633 10.13 -15.57 -36.60
N GLY A 634 9.40 -14.47 -36.75
CA GLY A 634 8.89 -14.08 -38.07
C GLY A 634 7.93 -12.89 -38.08
N THR A 635 7.73 -12.34 -39.28
CA THR A 635 6.84 -11.19 -39.54
C THR A 635 5.51 -11.66 -40.15
N LEU A 636 4.40 -11.10 -39.67
CA LEU A 636 3.08 -11.19 -40.29
C LEU A 636 2.69 -9.83 -40.85
N ASN A 637 2.07 -9.82 -42.04
CA ASN A 637 1.53 -8.61 -42.66
C ASN A 637 0.05 -8.83 -42.99
N ALA A 638 -0.77 -7.79 -42.86
CA ALA A 638 -2.20 -7.78 -43.16
C ALA A 638 -2.65 -6.40 -43.67
N SER A 639 -3.76 -6.38 -44.41
CA SER A 639 -4.46 -5.14 -44.78
C SER A 639 -5.63 -4.87 -43.84
N LEU A 640 -5.93 -3.58 -43.63
CA LEU A 640 -7.00 -3.11 -42.76
C LEU A 640 -8.10 -2.40 -43.54
N GLY A 641 -9.35 -2.78 -43.28
CA GLY A 641 -10.56 -2.12 -43.77
C GLY A 641 -11.36 -1.47 -42.65
N SER A 642 -12.13 -0.42 -42.97
CA SER A 642 -13.12 0.14 -42.06
C SER A 642 -14.32 -0.81 -41.88
N MET A 643 -15.05 -0.68 -40.77
CA MET A 643 -16.26 -1.45 -40.48
C MET A 643 -17.52 -0.91 -41.21
N GLY A 644 -17.34 -0.25 -42.36
CA GLY A 644 -18.39 0.43 -43.10
C GLY A 644 -19.05 1.58 -42.33
N THR A 645 -20.30 1.87 -42.65
CA THR A 645 -21.13 2.91 -41.99
C THR A 645 -21.86 2.40 -40.74
N ILE A 646 -22.10 1.08 -40.65
CA ILE A 646 -22.87 0.47 -39.56
C ILE A 646 -22.02 0.09 -38.35
N GLY A 647 -20.76 -0.28 -38.55
CA GLY A 647 -19.85 -0.73 -37.50
C GLY A 647 -18.93 0.36 -36.95
N PRO A 648 -18.16 0.07 -35.88
CA PRO A 648 -17.43 1.08 -35.13
C PRO A 648 -16.32 1.81 -35.90
N LEU A 649 -16.13 3.10 -35.58
CA LEU A 649 -15.17 3.98 -36.25
C LEU A 649 -13.72 3.65 -35.87
N ASN A 650 -13.48 3.32 -34.60
CA ASN A 650 -12.17 2.91 -34.09
C ASN A 650 -11.95 1.39 -34.18
N MET A 651 -12.78 0.66 -34.94
CA MET A 651 -12.54 -0.75 -35.22
C MET A 651 -12.15 -0.94 -36.70
N ARG A 652 -11.25 -1.88 -36.96
CA ARG A 652 -10.84 -2.27 -38.31
C ARG A 652 -10.94 -3.78 -38.50
N ALA A 653 -11.42 -4.20 -39.66
CA ALA A 653 -11.32 -5.58 -40.11
C ALA A 653 -9.89 -5.80 -40.64
N VAL A 654 -9.24 -6.87 -40.17
CA VAL A 654 -7.84 -7.20 -40.49
C VAL A 654 -7.81 -8.48 -41.32
N GLY A 655 -7.42 -8.35 -42.59
CA GLY A 655 -7.34 -9.45 -43.54
C GLY A 655 -5.90 -9.95 -43.74
N PHE A 656 -5.64 -11.21 -43.36
CA PHE A 656 -4.36 -11.87 -43.62
C PHE A 656 -4.39 -12.65 -44.95
N PRO A 657 -3.25 -12.85 -45.64
CA PRO A 657 -3.18 -13.53 -46.94
C PRO A 657 -3.72 -14.97 -46.97
N ASN A 658 -3.78 -15.64 -45.82
CA ASN A 658 -4.35 -16.99 -45.65
C ASN A 658 -5.87 -16.99 -45.39
N SER A 659 -6.57 -15.93 -45.78
CA SER A 659 -8.01 -15.71 -45.54
C SER A 659 -8.44 -15.71 -44.07
N THR A 660 -7.51 -15.57 -43.12
CA THR A 660 -7.87 -15.43 -41.70
C THR A 660 -8.29 -14.00 -41.37
N LEU A 661 -9.44 -13.86 -40.70
CA LEU A 661 -10.05 -12.58 -40.34
C LEU A 661 -9.90 -12.30 -38.85
N HIS A 662 -9.45 -11.08 -38.53
CA HIS A 662 -9.37 -10.53 -37.18
C HIS A 662 -10.03 -9.14 -37.14
N PHE A 663 -10.27 -8.62 -35.95
CA PHE A 663 -10.77 -7.27 -35.69
C PHE A 663 -9.85 -6.56 -34.71
N SER A 664 -9.48 -5.32 -35.00
CA SER A 664 -8.53 -4.54 -34.20
C SER A 664 -9.07 -3.17 -33.80
N SER A 665 -8.53 -2.61 -32.72
CA SER A 665 -8.86 -1.28 -32.19
C SER A 665 -7.64 -0.69 -31.46
N GLN A 666 -7.57 0.64 -31.34
CA GLN A 666 -6.46 1.33 -30.64
C GLN A 666 -6.89 2.55 -29.83
N SER A 667 -6.27 2.78 -28.68
CA SER A 667 -6.43 4.00 -27.86
C SER A 667 -5.24 4.94 -28.08
N SER A 668 -5.08 5.96 -27.23
CA SER A 668 -3.86 6.77 -27.12
C SER A 668 -2.62 5.95 -26.72
N LYS A 669 -2.79 4.85 -25.99
CA LYS A 669 -1.69 4.05 -25.42
C LYS A 669 -1.83 2.53 -25.48
N LEU A 670 -2.96 1.97 -25.93
CA LEU A 670 -3.12 0.52 -26.12
C LEU A 670 -3.53 0.15 -27.54
N PHE A 671 -3.01 -0.97 -28.02
CA PHE A 671 -3.49 -1.70 -29.18
C PHE A 671 -4.11 -3.03 -28.73
N ALA A 672 -5.21 -3.44 -29.37
CA ALA A 672 -5.77 -4.77 -29.20
C ALA A 672 -6.32 -5.33 -30.52
N MET A 673 -6.15 -6.62 -30.74
CA MET A 673 -6.71 -7.36 -31.89
C MET A 673 -7.24 -8.72 -31.44
N VAL A 674 -8.35 -9.16 -32.00
CA VAL A 674 -8.97 -10.46 -31.72
C VAL A 674 -9.40 -11.16 -33.01
N GLY A 675 -9.28 -12.48 -33.08
CA GLY A 675 -9.78 -13.26 -34.21
C GLY A 675 -11.31 -13.22 -34.32
N ALA A 676 -11.84 -13.43 -35.53
CA ALA A 676 -13.27 -13.56 -35.77
C ALA A 676 -13.90 -14.77 -35.04
N ARG A 677 -15.24 -14.81 -34.99
CA ARG A 677 -16.03 -15.99 -34.55
C ARG A 677 -16.01 -17.08 -35.64
N SER A 678 -14.84 -17.62 -35.95
CA SER A 678 -14.68 -18.73 -36.90
C SER A 678 -13.59 -19.72 -36.42
N PRO A 679 -13.69 -21.03 -36.74
CA PRO A 679 -12.74 -22.04 -36.24
C PRO A 679 -11.26 -21.79 -36.59
N ALA A 680 -10.98 -20.93 -37.58
CA ALA A 680 -9.61 -20.59 -37.99
C ALA A 680 -8.95 -19.51 -37.13
N THR A 681 -9.72 -18.70 -36.38
CA THR A 681 -9.19 -17.58 -35.57
C THR A 681 -9.85 -17.39 -34.20
N ALA A 682 -10.88 -18.15 -33.86
CA ALA A 682 -11.56 -18.09 -32.57
C ALA A 682 -10.56 -18.23 -31.39
N GLY A 683 -10.62 -17.31 -30.43
CA GLY A 683 -9.69 -17.29 -29.28
C GLY A 683 -8.29 -16.69 -29.56
N ALA A 684 -7.96 -16.35 -30.80
CA ALA A 684 -6.78 -15.55 -31.10
C ALA A 684 -6.96 -14.13 -30.54
N LEU A 685 -5.99 -13.65 -29.76
CA LEU A 685 -6.01 -12.32 -29.15
C LEU A 685 -4.58 -11.79 -29.04
N GLU A 686 -4.39 -10.51 -29.32
CA GLU A 686 -3.16 -9.75 -29.17
C GLU A 686 -3.43 -8.46 -28.40
N ILE A 687 -2.51 -8.08 -27.52
CA ILE A 687 -2.55 -6.83 -26.74
C ILE A 687 -1.15 -6.23 -26.72
N GLY A 688 -1.04 -4.93 -27.00
CA GLY A 688 0.22 -4.20 -26.91
C GLY A 688 0.10 -2.80 -26.31
N LEU A 689 1.18 -2.34 -25.68
CA LEU A 689 1.38 -0.95 -25.27
C LEU A 689 1.94 -0.17 -26.46
N ILE A 690 1.32 0.96 -26.80
CA ILE A 690 1.83 1.90 -27.80
C ILE A 690 2.94 2.75 -27.15
N ASP A 691 4.07 2.87 -27.85
CA ASP A 691 5.26 3.62 -27.39
C ASP A 691 4.94 5.09 -27.07
#